data_AF-A0A1X7EBA1-F1
#
_entry.id   AF-A0A1X7EBA1-F1
#
_cell.length_a   1.000
_cell.length_b   1.000
_cell.length_c   1.000
_cell.angle_alpha   90.00
_cell.angle_beta   90.00
_cell.angle_gamma   90.00
#
_symmetry.space_group_name_H-M   'P 1'
#
loop_
_entity.id
_entity.type
_entity.pdbx_description
1 polymer ?
#
loop_
_entity_poly.entity_id
_entity_poly.type
_entity_poly.pdbx_seq_one_letter_code
_entity_poly.pdbx_strand_id
1 'polypeptide(L)'
;MGFVTKINFLEEYTDNSFVIALGKVKIPSNVPRSKKMYFPSVSEKVLEVIQEIDPILLKEGVIIIIGKECYSSRKIIIDRIQRHLAFLYAKFIDHPTRSETIPDLLGVRKGKNNVMILREICKAANLPIYVRAPLCDKIEALRIGLPVIILGPGPSLKSILPHLIELKQRALIVCVTRVLPILREYGISPDFALLLDSSYRMAHFTPQAEKWENTYLISLSVANISQIVNNFRGVFLFDSFDLNYIPNTYRLRESWLSCVLAALGLAEALHAPDVYLAGMDSCWYDSELSLNDEFPANSGSNPVYAKNTAHDISLDDVPFYPPDEPIKVCAHISLPFHVPDVTGRIASTFFTYFAIAHEAEIFAREISKTVGTNFHLLNDQGILNSEVFNINGERHLINNYSLLDRNKVYQILDNALLTREKFDYDAFIANTKDLIRIVEAEACRIGYCLATEDDEGVKNSFLYDSLMNAVKNMKFPAVFSKLNTENYPELTSVSNNMPLRSAVESGHKWAKLLHKAVAQANLFKNLELGKPIQVFSLPDEVDLVRRAAETQYCRYFPNSIIKVVTCYVPSAIEGSNPNYPLSAYIDKTGSIGHTSSCLHVFLPGRLCHMVENSCALVSKKLYQEFSYVLDLLPADRWILLE
;
A
#
# COMPACT_ATOMS: atom_id res chain seq x y z
N MET A 1 3.81 -20.80 20.43
CA MET A 1 4.26 -21.73 19.38
C MET A 1 5.00 -20.91 18.34
N GLY A 2 6.17 -21.35 17.88
CA GLY A 2 7.03 -20.52 17.04
C GLY A 2 8.13 -21.32 16.35
N PHE A 3 8.98 -20.62 15.62
CA PHE A 3 10.21 -21.12 15.03
C PHE A 3 11.36 -20.99 16.03
N VAL A 4 12.10 -22.06 16.31
CA VAL A 4 13.26 -22.03 17.22
C VAL A 4 14.38 -22.90 16.69
N THR A 5 15.61 -22.41 16.77
CA THR A 5 16.83 -23.22 16.56
C THR A 5 17.43 -23.67 17.90
N LYS A 6 17.77 -24.96 17.99
CA LYS A 6 18.45 -25.62 19.12
C LYS A 6 19.77 -26.23 18.63
N ILE A 7 20.76 -26.28 19.52
CA ILE A 7 22.09 -26.81 19.20
C ILE A 7 22.27 -28.17 19.87
N ASN A 8 22.70 -29.17 19.10
CA ASN A 8 22.99 -30.57 19.47
C ASN A 8 21.81 -31.43 19.95
N PHE A 9 20.87 -30.90 20.73
CA PHE A 9 19.75 -31.68 21.25
C PHE A 9 18.51 -30.83 21.54
N LEU A 10 17.37 -31.52 21.65
CA LEU A 10 16.13 -31.01 22.20
C LEU A 10 15.85 -31.76 23.50
N GLU A 11 15.68 -31.05 24.61
CA GLU A 11 15.49 -31.64 25.95
C GLU A 11 14.15 -32.34 26.06
N GLU A 12 13.09 -31.65 25.68
CA GLU A 12 11.72 -32.13 25.76
C GLU A 12 10.94 -31.68 24.52
N TYR A 13 10.05 -32.54 24.05
CA TYR A 13 9.08 -32.22 23.00
C TYR A 13 7.71 -32.06 23.65
N THR A 14 7.33 -30.80 23.89
CA THR A 14 6.11 -30.42 24.63
C THR A 14 5.04 -29.79 23.74
N ASP A 15 5.40 -29.37 22.52
CA ASP A 15 4.48 -28.78 21.56
C ASP A 15 4.41 -29.63 20.27
N ASN A 16 3.36 -29.43 19.47
CA ASN A 16 3.15 -30.21 18.24
C ASN A 16 4.00 -29.72 17.05
N SER A 17 5.12 -29.02 17.32
CA SER A 17 6.01 -28.44 16.31
C SER A 17 6.61 -29.50 15.41
N PHE A 18 6.93 -29.11 14.18
CA PHE A 18 7.66 -29.95 13.24
C PHE A 18 9.17 -29.88 13.53
N VAL A 19 9.83 -31.03 13.67
CA VAL A 19 11.25 -31.12 14.07
C VAL A 19 12.13 -31.44 12.86
N ILE A 20 13.07 -30.56 12.54
CA ILE A 20 14.07 -30.78 11.49
C ILE A 20 15.44 -30.90 12.15
N ALA A 21 16.06 -32.06 12.03
CA ALA A 21 17.33 -32.37 12.67
C ALA A 21 18.46 -32.52 11.63
N LEU A 22 19.50 -31.70 11.77
CA LEU A 22 20.62 -31.56 10.85
C LEU A 22 21.93 -31.98 11.52
N GLY A 23 22.57 -33.03 11.00
CA GLY A 23 23.74 -33.67 11.58
C GLY A 23 23.41 -34.74 12.62
N LYS A 24 24.43 -35.32 13.25
CA LYS A 24 24.26 -36.32 14.31
C LYS A 24 23.80 -35.63 15.60
N VAL A 25 22.49 -35.61 15.83
CA VAL A 25 21.86 -34.93 16.99
C VAL A 25 20.91 -35.87 17.74
N LYS A 26 20.63 -35.56 19.01
CA LYS A 26 19.66 -36.32 19.81
C LYS A 26 18.26 -35.75 19.64
N ILE A 27 17.35 -36.55 19.10
CA ILE A 27 15.93 -36.25 18.98
C ILE A 27 15.18 -37.03 20.07
N PRO A 28 14.29 -36.40 20.87
CA PRO A 28 13.45 -37.11 21.82
C PRO A 28 12.65 -38.25 21.18
N SER A 29 12.52 -39.37 21.89
CA SER A 29 11.80 -40.55 21.39
C SER A 29 10.30 -40.33 21.24
N ASN A 30 9.74 -39.35 21.97
CA ASN A 30 8.34 -38.97 21.90
C ASN A 30 7.97 -38.10 20.68
N VAL A 31 8.93 -37.65 19.86
CA VAL A 31 8.63 -36.91 18.62
C VAL A 31 8.04 -37.88 17.57
N PRO A 32 6.77 -37.69 17.13
CA PRO A 32 6.14 -38.56 16.14
C PRO A 32 6.92 -38.62 14.82
N ARG A 33 6.90 -39.77 14.13
CA ARG A 33 7.56 -39.91 12.82
C ARG A 33 7.01 -38.94 11.77
N SER A 34 5.71 -38.67 11.80
CA SER A 34 5.03 -37.70 10.92
C SER A 34 5.39 -36.24 11.22
N LYS A 35 6.07 -35.97 12.33
CA LYS A 35 6.44 -34.63 12.81
C LYS A 35 7.94 -34.39 12.81
N LYS A 36 8.72 -35.23 12.10
CA LYS A 36 10.17 -35.04 12.02
C LYS A 36 10.80 -35.41 10.70
N MET A 37 11.87 -34.69 10.37
CA MET A 37 12.84 -35.03 9.34
C MET A 37 14.23 -35.09 9.98
N TYR A 38 14.99 -36.14 9.67
CA TYR A 38 16.31 -36.36 10.24
C TYR A 38 17.35 -36.58 9.15
N PHE A 39 18.35 -35.71 9.12
CA PHE A 39 19.43 -35.71 8.14
C PHE A 39 20.79 -35.85 8.85
N PRO A 40 21.28 -37.07 9.10
CA PRO A 40 22.55 -37.29 9.79
C PRO A 40 23.77 -36.75 9.04
N SER A 41 23.62 -36.54 7.71
CA SER A 41 24.60 -35.88 6.85
C SER A 41 23.87 -34.82 6.02
N VAL A 42 24.43 -33.60 5.97
CA VAL A 42 23.85 -32.45 5.25
C VAL A 42 24.61 -32.22 3.94
N SER A 43 23.85 -32.06 2.85
CA SER A 43 24.35 -31.84 1.49
C SER A 43 23.37 -30.97 0.69
N GLU A 44 23.72 -30.57 -0.53
CA GLU A 44 22.80 -29.82 -1.42
C GLU A 44 21.47 -30.57 -1.65
N LYS A 45 21.51 -31.91 -1.74
CA LYS A 45 20.29 -32.73 -1.85
C LYS A 45 19.36 -32.58 -0.64
N VAL A 46 19.90 -32.31 0.55
CA VAL A 46 19.08 -32.01 1.73
C VAL A 46 18.42 -30.65 1.59
N LEU A 47 19.14 -29.65 1.06
CA LEU A 47 18.55 -28.33 0.79
C LEU A 47 17.44 -28.43 -0.27
N GLU A 48 17.63 -29.19 -1.35
CA GLU A 48 16.58 -29.45 -2.37
C GLU A 48 15.32 -30.05 -1.72
N VAL A 49 15.48 -31.08 -0.88
CA VAL A 49 14.36 -31.69 -0.15
C VAL A 49 13.67 -30.68 0.78
N ILE A 50 14.43 -29.81 1.44
CA ILE A 50 13.87 -28.75 2.29
C ILE A 50 13.15 -27.68 1.47
N GLN A 51 13.62 -27.37 0.25
CA GLN A 51 12.98 -26.41 -0.64
C GLN A 51 11.63 -26.89 -1.18
N GLU A 52 11.40 -28.20 -1.19
CA GLU A 52 10.15 -28.83 -1.61
C GLU A 52 9.19 -29.16 -0.45
N ILE A 53 9.53 -28.76 0.78
CA ILE A 53 8.67 -29.06 1.93
C ILE A 53 7.33 -28.34 1.83
N ASP A 54 6.23 -29.06 2.08
CA ASP A 54 4.91 -28.46 2.18
C ASP A 54 4.85 -27.57 3.43
N PRO A 55 4.67 -26.24 3.31
CA PRO A 55 4.71 -25.34 4.45
C PRO A 55 3.61 -25.64 5.49
N ILE A 56 2.52 -26.34 5.13
CA ILE A 56 1.47 -26.71 6.10
C ILE A 56 2.00 -27.56 7.26
N LEU A 57 3.10 -28.31 7.03
CA LEU A 57 3.75 -29.10 8.09
C LEU A 57 4.26 -28.21 9.23
N LEU A 58 4.57 -26.96 8.92
CA LEU A 58 5.15 -25.98 9.83
C LEU A 58 4.10 -25.23 10.67
N LYS A 59 2.80 -25.45 10.44
CA LYS A 59 1.72 -24.64 11.04
C LYS A 59 1.67 -24.63 12.57
N GLU A 60 2.12 -25.71 13.21
CA GLU A 60 2.12 -25.85 14.67
C GLU A 60 3.42 -25.32 15.32
N GLY A 61 4.35 -24.79 14.53
CA GLY A 61 5.70 -24.40 14.96
C GLY A 61 6.79 -25.25 14.30
N VAL A 62 8.03 -24.79 14.42
CA VAL A 62 9.21 -25.43 13.83
C VAL A 62 10.34 -25.43 14.83
N ILE A 63 10.94 -26.60 15.05
CA ILE A 63 12.16 -26.76 15.84
C ILE A 63 13.26 -27.28 14.92
N ILE A 64 14.31 -26.49 14.74
CA ILE A 64 15.52 -26.94 14.03
C ILE A 64 16.56 -27.36 15.06
N ILE A 65 17.09 -28.57 14.96
CA ILE A 65 18.18 -29.05 15.81
C ILE A 65 19.43 -29.19 14.95
N ILE A 66 20.50 -28.45 15.29
CA ILE A 66 21.74 -28.41 14.50
C ILE A 66 22.89 -28.99 15.30
N GLY A 67 23.57 -30.01 14.78
CA GLY A 67 24.78 -30.56 15.37
C GLY A 67 25.99 -29.65 15.12
N LYS A 68 26.71 -29.26 16.18
CA LYS A 68 27.83 -28.31 16.09
C LYS A 68 28.92 -28.76 15.11
N GLU A 69 29.31 -30.04 15.16
CA GLU A 69 30.31 -30.63 14.25
C GLU A 69 29.87 -30.57 12.78
N CYS A 70 28.58 -30.85 12.53
CA CYS A 70 28.00 -30.76 11.19
C CYS A 70 27.97 -29.31 10.70
N TYR A 71 27.69 -28.37 11.60
CA TYR A 71 27.70 -26.94 11.25
C TYR A 71 29.09 -26.45 10.86
N SER A 72 30.11 -26.72 11.67
CA SER A 72 31.50 -26.34 11.36
C SER A 72 31.96 -26.84 9.98
N SER A 73 31.50 -28.01 9.55
CA SER A 73 31.87 -28.59 8.25
C SER A 73 30.94 -28.23 7.09
N ARG A 74 29.70 -27.76 7.35
CA ARG A 74 28.65 -27.53 6.33
C ARG A 74 27.89 -26.21 6.53
N LYS A 75 28.55 -25.20 7.13
CA LYS A 75 27.96 -23.91 7.52
C LYS A 75 27.08 -23.30 6.42
N ILE A 76 27.62 -23.12 5.22
CA ILE A 76 26.93 -22.45 4.09
C ILE A 76 25.57 -23.11 3.78
N ILE A 77 25.55 -24.45 3.69
CA ILE A 77 24.32 -25.19 3.36
C ILE A 77 23.32 -25.13 4.51
N ILE A 78 23.80 -25.21 5.76
CA ILE A 78 22.92 -25.15 6.94
C ILE A 78 22.31 -23.75 7.08
N ASP A 79 23.08 -22.68 6.86
CA ASP A 79 22.56 -21.30 6.85
C ASP A 79 21.48 -21.12 5.78
N ARG A 80 21.69 -21.66 4.57
CA ARG A 80 20.68 -21.65 3.49
C ARG A 80 19.41 -22.40 3.88
N ILE A 81 19.54 -23.56 4.54
CA ILE A 81 18.40 -24.33 5.07
C ILE A 81 17.64 -23.51 6.12
N GLN A 82 18.34 -22.90 7.09
CA GLN A 82 17.70 -22.10 8.14
C GLN A 82 16.95 -20.90 7.58
N ARG A 83 17.58 -20.15 6.66
CA ARG A 83 16.97 -19.00 5.97
C ARG A 83 15.72 -19.40 5.18
N HIS A 84 15.79 -20.51 4.44
CA HIS A 84 14.65 -20.99 3.67
C HIS A 84 13.48 -21.42 4.56
N LEU A 85 13.74 -22.18 5.63
CA LEU A 85 12.69 -22.58 6.57
C LEU A 85 12.08 -21.37 7.30
N ALA A 86 12.90 -20.38 7.67
CA ALA A 86 12.41 -19.14 8.26
C ALA A 86 11.50 -18.38 7.28
N PHE A 87 11.89 -18.31 6.00
CA PHE A 87 11.07 -17.76 4.92
C PHE A 87 9.72 -18.49 4.81
N LEU A 88 9.71 -19.83 4.69
CA LEU A 88 8.47 -20.60 4.55
C LEU A 88 7.53 -20.36 5.73
N TYR A 89 8.07 -20.44 6.95
CA TYR A 89 7.28 -20.20 8.16
C TYR A 89 6.76 -18.76 8.22
N ALA A 90 7.60 -17.75 7.97
CA ALA A 90 7.18 -16.35 7.96
C ALA A 90 6.07 -16.11 6.93
N LYS A 91 6.32 -16.49 5.67
CA LYS A 91 5.50 -16.20 4.50
C LYS A 91 4.13 -16.86 4.55
N PHE A 92 4.08 -18.13 4.91
CA PHE A 92 2.90 -18.98 4.76
C PHE A 92 2.18 -19.30 6.07
N ILE A 93 2.85 -19.18 7.22
CA ILE A 93 2.27 -19.51 8.54
C ILE A 93 2.12 -18.25 9.38
N ASP A 94 3.22 -17.60 9.70
CA ASP A 94 3.28 -16.57 10.71
C ASP A 94 2.50 -15.30 10.34
N HIS A 95 2.81 -14.74 9.17
CA HIS A 95 2.17 -13.52 8.68
C HIS A 95 0.67 -13.70 8.38
N PRO A 96 0.22 -14.74 7.65
CA PRO A 96 -1.21 -14.97 7.42
C PRO A 96 -2.02 -15.18 8.70
N THR A 97 -1.44 -15.82 9.72
CA THR A 97 -2.08 -16.03 11.03
C THR A 97 -2.35 -14.71 11.76
N ARG A 98 -1.45 -13.72 11.63
CA ARG A 98 -1.49 -12.46 12.38
C ARG A 98 -2.13 -11.30 11.64
N SER A 99 -2.21 -11.35 10.31
CA SER A 99 -2.71 -10.25 9.50
C SER A 99 -3.79 -10.71 8.53
N GLU A 100 -4.99 -10.15 8.68
CA GLU A 100 -6.10 -10.30 7.72
C GLU A 100 -5.78 -9.70 6.35
N THR A 101 -4.79 -8.79 6.29
CA THR A 101 -4.38 -8.14 5.04
C THR A 101 -3.49 -9.03 4.18
N ILE A 102 -3.04 -10.16 4.71
CA ILE A 102 -2.14 -11.07 4.02
C ILE A 102 -2.97 -12.26 3.51
N PRO A 103 -2.79 -12.69 2.25
CA PRO A 103 -3.43 -13.89 1.74
C PRO A 103 -3.12 -15.10 2.62
N ASP A 104 -4.16 -15.84 3.01
CA ASP A 104 -4.04 -17.08 3.77
C ASP A 104 -4.25 -18.28 2.84
N LEU A 105 -3.20 -18.61 2.08
CA LEU A 105 -3.24 -19.68 1.09
C LEU A 105 -3.39 -21.07 1.70
N LEU A 106 -3.07 -21.22 3.00
CA LEU A 106 -3.03 -22.49 3.70
C LEU A 106 -4.15 -22.66 4.75
N GLY A 107 -5.00 -21.65 4.92
CA GLY A 107 -6.08 -21.67 5.91
C GLY A 107 -5.57 -21.74 7.35
N VAL A 108 -4.44 -21.10 7.66
CA VAL A 108 -3.83 -21.12 9.00
C VAL A 108 -4.50 -20.14 9.97
N ARG A 109 -5.25 -19.16 9.46
CA ARG A 109 -5.96 -18.18 10.28
C ARG A 109 -7.12 -18.83 11.04
N LYS A 110 -7.21 -18.53 12.33
CA LYS A 110 -8.35 -18.90 13.17
C LYS A 110 -9.44 -17.83 13.04
N GLY A 111 -10.51 -18.11 12.30
CA GLY A 111 -11.66 -17.21 12.18
C GLY A 111 -12.20 -17.09 10.76
N LYS A 112 -13.33 -16.39 10.57
CA LYS A 112 -13.86 -16.08 9.24
C LYS A 112 -12.97 -15.02 8.58
N ASN A 113 -12.74 -15.16 7.28
CA ASN A 113 -12.13 -14.10 6.48
C ASN A 113 -13.11 -12.92 6.42
N ASN A 114 -12.85 -11.90 7.23
CA ASN A 114 -13.59 -10.66 7.18
C ASN A 114 -13.34 -9.99 5.81
N VAL A 115 -14.41 -9.47 5.20
CA VAL A 115 -14.27 -8.59 4.04
C VAL A 115 -13.39 -7.44 4.46
N MET A 116 -12.25 -7.27 3.77
CA MET A 116 -11.35 -6.17 4.03
C MET A 116 -11.96 -4.87 3.52
N ILE A 117 -12.91 -4.31 4.27
CA ILE A 117 -13.67 -3.13 3.87
C ILE A 117 -12.74 -1.97 3.51
N LEU A 118 -11.61 -1.81 4.21
CA LEU A 118 -10.62 -0.78 3.91
C LEU A 118 -10.06 -0.89 2.48
N ARG A 119 -9.86 -2.11 1.95
CA ARG A 119 -9.43 -2.29 0.55
C ARG A 119 -10.52 -1.87 -0.41
N GLU A 120 -11.77 -2.26 -0.16
CA GLU A 120 -12.88 -1.88 -1.02
C GLU A 120 -13.14 -0.37 -1.01
N ILE A 121 -12.97 0.27 0.16
CA ILE A 121 -13.01 1.73 0.30
C ILE A 121 -11.87 2.40 -0.45
N CYS A 122 -10.64 1.85 -0.39
CA CYS A 122 -9.53 2.35 -1.19
C CYS A 122 -9.80 2.18 -2.70
N LYS A 123 -10.37 1.05 -3.13
CA LYS A 123 -10.77 0.83 -4.53
C LYS A 123 -11.75 1.87 -5.00
N ALA A 124 -12.80 2.13 -4.23
CA ALA A 124 -13.77 3.15 -4.56
C ALA A 124 -13.16 4.56 -4.63
N ALA A 125 -12.29 4.90 -3.68
CA ALA A 125 -11.57 6.18 -3.69
C ALA A 125 -10.62 6.32 -4.89
N ASN A 126 -10.05 5.20 -5.36
CA ASN A 126 -9.08 5.14 -6.44
C ASN A 126 -9.70 5.06 -7.83
N LEU A 127 -11.03 5.01 -7.97
CA LEU A 127 -11.70 4.96 -9.28
C LEU A 127 -11.16 6.02 -10.28
N PRO A 128 -11.01 7.31 -9.93
CA PRO A 128 -10.46 8.31 -10.86
C PRO A 128 -9.02 8.02 -11.31
N ILE A 129 -8.29 7.18 -10.58
CA ILE A 129 -6.94 6.73 -10.91
C ILE A 129 -7.01 5.51 -11.82
N TYR A 130 -7.88 4.54 -11.55
CA TYR A 130 -8.03 3.34 -12.39
C TYR A 130 -8.38 3.64 -13.84
N VAL A 131 -9.18 4.68 -14.07
CA VAL A 131 -9.58 5.08 -15.43
C VAL A 131 -8.48 5.82 -16.21
N ARG A 132 -7.35 6.16 -15.58
CA ARG A 132 -6.28 6.96 -16.21
C ARG A 132 -4.87 6.37 -16.08
N ALA A 133 -4.60 5.64 -15.00
CA ALA A 133 -3.27 5.13 -14.72
C ALA A 133 -3.10 3.79 -15.44
N PRO A 134 -2.09 3.64 -16.31
CA PRO A 134 -1.73 2.35 -16.88
C PRO A 134 -1.23 1.37 -15.82
N LEU A 135 -1.20 0.09 -16.18
CA LEU A 135 -0.44 -0.93 -15.47
C LEU A 135 1.05 -0.85 -15.81
N CYS A 136 1.89 -1.51 -14.99
CA CYS A 136 3.34 -1.52 -15.22
C CYS A 136 3.76 -2.37 -16.43
N ASP A 137 2.87 -3.10 -17.10
CA ASP A 137 3.16 -3.73 -18.39
C ASP A 137 3.56 -2.67 -19.44
N LYS A 138 3.03 -1.45 -19.32
CA LYS A 138 3.41 -0.33 -20.19
C LYS A 138 4.83 0.15 -19.90
N ILE A 139 5.34 -0.03 -18.69
CA ILE A 139 6.76 0.20 -18.36
C ILE A 139 7.60 -0.95 -18.91
N GLU A 140 7.17 -2.20 -18.67
CA GLU A 140 7.87 -3.40 -19.13
C GLU A 140 8.09 -3.38 -20.65
N ALA A 141 7.05 -3.04 -21.41
CA ALA A 141 7.12 -2.95 -22.86
C ALA A 141 8.15 -1.94 -23.39
N LEU A 142 8.56 -0.95 -22.60
CA LEU A 142 9.56 0.06 -23.00
C LEU A 142 10.99 -0.49 -22.98
N ARG A 143 11.26 -1.51 -22.15
CA ARG A 143 12.59 -2.10 -21.98
C ARG A 143 13.69 -1.06 -21.79
N ILE A 144 13.51 -0.18 -20.79
CA ILE A 144 14.34 1.01 -20.59
C ILE A 144 15.84 0.69 -20.54
N GLY A 145 16.24 -0.44 -19.93
CA GLY A 145 17.60 -0.97 -20.08
C GLY A 145 18.68 -0.15 -19.37
N LEU A 146 18.32 0.61 -18.34
CA LEU A 146 19.22 1.47 -17.57
C LEU A 146 19.48 0.90 -16.17
N PRO A 147 20.67 1.13 -15.59
CA PRO A 147 20.95 0.69 -14.23
C PRO A 147 20.00 1.36 -13.23
N VAL A 148 19.67 0.63 -12.17
CA VAL A 148 18.71 1.07 -11.14
C VAL A 148 19.37 1.05 -9.76
N ILE A 149 19.23 2.13 -9.02
CA ILE A 149 19.51 2.19 -7.59
C ILE A 149 18.19 2.02 -6.84
N ILE A 150 18.12 1.04 -5.95
CA ILE A 150 16.97 0.83 -5.08
C ILE A 150 17.30 1.25 -3.65
N LEU A 151 16.48 2.14 -3.09
CA LEU A 151 16.64 2.69 -1.76
C LEU A 151 15.54 2.18 -0.81
N GLY A 152 15.96 1.45 0.22
CA GLY A 152 15.17 1.08 1.37
C GLY A 152 15.42 1.99 2.58
N PRO A 153 14.61 1.88 3.65
CA PRO A 153 14.67 2.75 4.82
C PRO A 153 15.72 2.32 5.88
N GLY A 154 16.54 1.31 5.57
CA GLY A 154 17.51 0.75 6.50
C GLY A 154 18.67 1.71 6.85
N PRO A 155 19.35 1.49 7.99
CA PRO A 155 20.45 2.33 8.46
C PRO A 155 21.53 2.66 7.41
N SER A 156 21.87 1.72 6.55
CA SER A 156 22.98 1.90 5.61
C SER A 156 22.70 2.95 4.53
N LEU A 157 21.44 3.35 4.33
CA LEU A 157 21.08 4.45 3.45
C LEU A 157 21.86 5.73 3.81
N LYS A 158 22.05 6.00 5.11
CA LYS A 158 22.74 7.22 5.58
C LYS A 158 24.15 7.36 5.00
N SER A 159 24.88 6.25 4.85
CA SER A 159 26.23 6.24 4.28
C SER A 159 26.26 6.62 2.80
N ILE A 160 25.17 6.37 2.07
CA ILE A 160 25.08 6.59 0.63
C ILE A 160 24.53 7.97 0.28
N LEU A 161 23.73 8.59 1.16
CA LEU A 161 23.09 9.88 0.87
C LEU A 161 24.05 10.98 0.39
N PRO A 162 25.27 11.16 0.96
CA PRO A 162 26.22 12.16 0.48
C PRO A 162 26.69 11.92 -0.97
N HIS A 163 26.74 10.66 -1.41
CA HIS A 163 27.21 10.25 -2.73
C HIS A 163 26.05 10.12 -3.75
N LEU A 164 24.81 10.05 -3.26
CA LEU A 164 23.65 9.71 -4.07
C LEU A 164 23.37 10.73 -5.19
N ILE A 165 23.75 12.00 -5.05
CA ILE A 165 23.63 13.01 -6.12
C ILE A 165 24.51 12.64 -7.32
N GLU A 166 25.74 12.18 -7.09
CA GLU A 166 26.64 11.73 -8.16
C GLU A 166 26.12 10.42 -8.77
N LEU A 167 25.77 9.45 -7.94
CA LEU A 167 25.28 8.14 -8.40
C LEU A 167 23.98 8.26 -9.21
N LYS A 168 23.09 9.18 -8.83
CA LYS A 168 21.88 9.52 -9.59
C LYS A 168 22.19 9.95 -11.02
N GLN A 169 23.36 10.48 -11.32
CA GLN A 169 23.67 10.87 -12.70
C GLN A 169 23.82 9.67 -13.64
N ARG A 170 24.03 8.47 -13.09
CA ARG A 170 24.34 7.25 -13.85
C ARG A 170 23.26 6.17 -13.76
N ALA A 171 22.34 6.26 -12.80
CA ALA A 171 21.28 5.27 -12.59
C ALA A 171 19.92 5.90 -12.27
N LEU A 172 18.84 5.18 -12.59
CA LEU A 172 17.49 5.53 -12.14
C LEU A 172 17.34 5.22 -10.65
N ILE A 173 16.67 6.07 -9.89
CA ILE A 173 16.41 5.84 -8.46
C ILE A 173 14.98 5.35 -8.25
N VAL A 174 14.87 4.16 -7.66
CA VAL A 174 13.63 3.59 -7.14
C VAL A 174 13.71 3.64 -5.61
N CYS A 175 12.71 4.20 -4.95
CA CYS A 175 12.63 4.15 -3.49
C CYS A 175 11.28 3.66 -3.00
N VAL A 176 11.24 3.10 -1.80
CA VAL A 176 9.96 2.92 -1.10
C VAL A 176 9.50 4.26 -0.53
N THR A 177 8.19 4.52 -0.44
CA THR A 177 7.68 5.85 -0.03
C THR A 177 8.19 6.33 1.33
N ARG A 178 8.53 5.41 2.23
CA ARG A 178 9.13 5.74 3.55
C ARG A 178 10.49 6.44 3.47
N VAL A 179 11.17 6.35 2.33
CA VAL A 179 12.48 6.96 2.07
C VAL A 179 12.33 8.41 1.57
N LEU A 180 11.15 8.83 1.11
CA LEU A 180 10.94 10.18 0.59
C LEU A 180 11.32 11.31 1.56
N PRO A 181 11.00 11.24 2.88
CA PRO A 181 11.36 12.31 3.81
C PRO A 181 12.87 12.58 3.89
N ILE A 182 13.72 11.55 3.93
CA ILE A 182 15.18 11.74 4.04
C ILE A 182 15.79 12.18 2.70
N LEU A 183 15.27 11.70 1.57
CA LEU A 183 15.75 12.17 0.27
C LEU A 183 15.49 13.66 0.09
N ARG A 184 14.34 14.15 0.58
CA ARG A 184 14.02 15.57 0.59
C ARG A 184 15.00 16.39 1.43
N GLU A 185 15.41 15.90 2.60
CA GLU A 185 16.41 16.58 3.44
C GLU A 185 17.74 16.79 2.70
N TYR A 186 18.07 15.91 1.77
CA TYR A 186 19.27 15.99 0.93
C TYR A 186 19.01 16.64 -0.45
N GLY A 187 17.80 17.14 -0.71
CA GLY A 187 17.45 17.74 -2.01
C GLY A 187 17.42 16.74 -3.17
N ILE A 188 17.22 15.45 -2.88
CA ILE A 188 17.23 14.36 -3.87
C ILE A 188 15.79 13.97 -4.21
N SER A 189 15.44 14.01 -5.49
CA SER A 189 14.19 13.45 -6.01
C SER A 189 14.45 12.07 -6.63
N PRO A 190 13.74 11.00 -6.21
CA PRO A 190 13.82 9.71 -6.89
C PRO A 190 13.06 9.75 -8.23
N ASP A 191 13.32 8.80 -9.12
CA ASP A 191 12.55 8.66 -10.36
C ASP A 191 11.25 7.90 -10.13
N PHE A 192 11.29 6.93 -9.21
CA PHE A 192 10.15 6.10 -8.86
C PHE A 192 9.99 6.02 -7.34
N ALA A 193 8.75 6.12 -6.87
CA ALA A 193 8.37 5.85 -5.49
C ALA A 193 7.37 4.69 -5.43
N LEU A 194 7.59 3.72 -4.54
CA LEU A 194 6.76 2.53 -4.40
C LEU A 194 5.79 2.63 -3.23
N LEU A 195 4.50 2.39 -3.49
CA LEU A 195 3.44 2.33 -2.48
C LEU A 195 2.69 1.00 -2.53
N LEU A 196 2.94 0.11 -1.55
CA LEU A 196 2.24 -1.18 -1.43
C LEU A 196 1.16 -1.18 -0.34
N ASP A 197 1.35 -0.40 0.72
CA ASP A 197 0.50 -0.49 1.91
C ASP A 197 -0.84 0.25 1.70
N SER A 198 -1.95 -0.43 2.00
CA SER A 198 -3.30 0.16 1.98
C SER A 198 -3.61 0.99 3.23
N SER A 199 -2.69 1.07 4.18
CA SER A 199 -2.81 1.93 5.34
C SER A 199 -2.80 3.41 4.94
N TYR A 200 -3.79 4.16 5.41
CA TYR A 200 -3.80 5.61 5.18
C TYR A 200 -2.65 6.33 5.94
N ARG A 201 -1.92 5.65 6.86
CA ARG A 201 -0.69 6.20 7.47
C ARG A 201 0.36 6.55 6.42
N MET A 202 0.35 5.88 5.27
CA MET A 202 1.35 6.12 4.23
C MET A 202 1.31 7.56 3.71
N ALA A 203 0.16 8.23 3.81
CA ALA A 203 0.04 9.63 3.43
C ALA A 203 0.92 10.58 4.27
N HIS A 204 1.35 10.17 5.46
CA HIS A 204 2.26 11.00 6.27
C HIS A 204 3.66 11.11 5.65
N PHE A 205 4.10 10.12 4.87
CA PHE A 205 5.39 10.15 4.17
C PHE A 205 5.35 11.04 2.94
N THR A 206 4.14 11.43 2.50
CA THR A 206 3.90 12.26 1.32
C THR A 206 2.82 13.32 1.63
N PRO A 207 3.11 14.31 2.49
CA PRO A 207 2.19 15.42 2.78
C PRO A 207 1.69 16.10 1.50
N GLN A 208 0.43 16.56 1.48
CA GLN A 208 -0.19 17.17 0.28
C GLN A 208 0.51 18.44 -0.22
N ALA A 209 1.21 19.15 0.68
CA ALA A 209 1.98 20.34 0.35
C ALA A 209 3.24 20.02 -0.48
N GLU A 210 3.70 18.76 -0.47
CA GLU A 210 4.90 18.34 -1.18
C GLU A 210 4.59 17.91 -2.61
N LYS A 211 5.50 18.27 -3.52
CA LYS A 211 5.45 17.89 -4.93
C LYS A 211 6.74 17.20 -5.35
N TRP A 212 6.56 16.06 -6.00
CA TRP A 212 7.56 15.16 -6.55
C TRP A 212 7.38 15.14 -8.08
N GLU A 213 7.60 16.29 -8.71
CA GLU A 213 7.31 16.54 -10.13
C GLU A 213 8.19 15.72 -11.10
N ASN A 214 9.27 15.15 -10.60
CA ASN A 214 10.20 14.27 -11.32
C ASN A 214 10.13 12.82 -10.83
N THR A 215 9.06 12.45 -10.12
CA THR A 215 8.89 11.12 -9.55
C THR A 215 7.56 10.52 -10.01
N TYR A 216 7.60 9.30 -10.54
CA TYR A 216 6.43 8.49 -10.82
C TYR A 216 6.09 7.64 -9.60
N LEU A 217 4.81 7.59 -9.24
CA LEU A 217 4.33 6.69 -8.20
C LEU A 217 4.02 5.34 -8.85
N ILE A 218 4.63 4.28 -8.35
CA ILE A 218 4.32 2.91 -8.74
C ILE A 218 3.60 2.27 -7.55
N SER A 219 2.35 1.86 -7.73
CA SER A 219 1.49 1.56 -6.58
C SER A 219 0.64 0.31 -6.75
N LEU A 220 0.45 -0.38 -5.62
CA LEU A 220 -0.54 -1.44 -5.49
C LEU A 220 -1.89 -0.79 -5.71
N SER A 221 -2.69 -1.32 -6.61
CA SER A 221 -3.95 -0.69 -7.01
C SER A 221 -4.92 -0.50 -5.84
N VAL A 222 -4.86 -1.32 -4.79
CA VAL A 222 -5.66 -1.17 -3.56
C VAL A 222 -5.01 -0.32 -2.46
N ALA A 223 -3.87 0.33 -2.73
CA ALA A 223 -3.23 1.23 -1.79
C ALA A 223 -3.99 2.57 -1.67
N ASN A 224 -3.69 3.39 -0.66
CA ASN A 224 -4.35 4.70 -0.48
C ASN A 224 -3.78 5.78 -1.41
N ILE A 225 -3.94 5.62 -2.72
CA ILE A 225 -3.34 6.46 -3.76
C ILE A 225 -4.08 7.80 -3.92
N SER A 226 -5.41 7.78 -3.79
CA SER A 226 -6.29 8.94 -4.02
C SER A 226 -5.89 10.22 -3.27
N GLN A 227 -5.25 10.07 -2.10
CA GLN A 227 -4.84 11.20 -1.26
C GLN A 227 -3.52 11.85 -1.67
N ILE A 228 -2.66 11.11 -2.38
CA ILE A 228 -1.26 11.50 -2.61
C ILE A 228 -0.92 11.58 -4.10
N VAL A 229 -1.80 11.10 -4.98
CA VAL A 229 -1.55 11.02 -6.43
C VAL A 229 -1.12 12.36 -7.04
N ASN A 230 -1.69 13.46 -6.58
CA ASN A 230 -1.38 14.80 -7.09
C ASN A 230 -0.02 15.34 -6.60
N ASN A 231 0.73 14.56 -5.82
CA ASN A 231 2.09 14.87 -5.46
C ASN A 231 3.09 14.34 -6.47
N PHE A 232 2.71 13.43 -7.36
CA PHE A 232 3.62 12.75 -8.28
C PHE A 232 3.39 13.18 -9.72
N ARG A 233 4.42 12.98 -10.56
CA ARG A 233 4.38 13.25 -12.00
C ARG A 233 3.30 12.42 -12.71
N GLY A 234 3.17 11.16 -12.31
CA GLY A 234 2.18 10.22 -12.82
C GLY A 234 2.14 8.95 -11.99
N VAL A 235 1.21 8.05 -12.32
CA VAL A 235 0.99 6.79 -11.60
C VAL A 235 0.98 5.62 -12.56
N PHE A 236 1.68 4.55 -12.19
CA PHE A 236 1.53 3.22 -12.77
C PHE A 236 1.07 2.24 -11.68
N LEU A 237 0.17 1.33 -12.03
CA LEU A 237 -0.38 0.34 -11.11
C LEU A 237 0.41 -0.97 -11.21
N PHE A 238 0.68 -1.63 -10.08
CA PHE A 238 1.32 -2.95 -10.06
C PHE A 238 0.45 -4.02 -10.69
N ASP A 239 -0.86 -3.92 -10.49
CA ASP A 239 -1.84 -4.96 -10.76
C ASP A 239 -3.24 -4.39 -10.99
N SER A 240 -4.10 -5.22 -11.55
CA SER A 240 -5.48 -4.85 -11.92
C SER A 240 -6.49 -4.92 -10.78
N PHE A 241 -6.08 -5.33 -9.56
CA PHE A 241 -6.85 -5.72 -8.35
C PHE A 241 -8.07 -6.64 -8.51
N ASP A 242 -8.86 -6.46 -9.57
CA ASP A 242 -10.05 -7.19 -9.91
C ASP A 242 -10.15 -7.24 -11.45
N LEU A 243 -9.96 -8.45 -11.99
CA LEU A 243 -9.98 -8.70 -13.44
C LEU A 243 -11.36 -8.49 -14.06
N ASN A 244 -12.43 -8.39 -13.26
CA ASN A 244 -13.74 -8.03 -13.77
C ASN A 244 -13.83 -6.55 -14.15
N TYR A 245 -13.05 -5.68 -13.50
CA TYR A 245 -13.04 -4.25 -13.82
C TYR A 245 -11.94 -3.89 -14.81
N ILE A 246 -10.74 -4.44 -14.61
CA ILE A 246 -9.59 -4.21 -15.49
C ILE A 246 -9.11 -5.57 -16.00
N PRO A 247 -9.51 -5.99 -17.22
CA PRO A 247 -9.25 -7.33 -17.75
C PRO A 247 -7.82 -7.48 -18.31
N ASN A 248 -6.83 -6.87 -17.64
CA ASN A 248 -5.41 -7.03 -17.92
C ASN A 248 -4.82 -7.91 -16.80
N THR A 249 -4.20 -9.03 -17.16
CA THR A 249 -3.68 -10.01 -16.18
C THR A 249 -2.29 -9.68 -15.68
N TYR A 250 -1.68 -8.60 -16.17
CA TYR A 250 -0.35 -8.21 -15.73
C TYR A 250 -0.30 -7.96 -14.22
N ARG A 251 0.76 -8.48 -13.60
CA ARG A 251 1.11 -8.24 -12.21
C ARG A 251 2.62 -8.05 -12.13
N LEU A 252 3.04 -6.90 -11.63
CA LEU A 252 4.43 -6.68 -11.28
C LEU A 252 4.86 -7.73 -10.25
N ARG A 253 6.03 -8.34 -10.44
CA ARG A 253 6.59 -9.28 -9.46
C ARG A 253 6.71 -8.58 -8.10
N GLU A 254 6.00 -9.11 -7.10
CA GLU A 254 5.95 -8.53 -5.77
C GLU A 254 5.75 -9.63 -4.71
N SER A 255 5.87 -9.24 -3.45
CA SER A 255 5.51 -10.09 -2.33
C SER A 255 4.99 -9.24 -1.18
N TRP A 256 3.96 -9.76 -0.51
CA TRP A 256 3.39 -9.15 0.70
C TRP A 256 4.34 -9.14 1.92
N LEU A 257 5.52 -9.76 1.83
CA LEU A 257 6.49 -9.78 2.93
C LEU A 257 7.23 -8.45 3.06
N SER A 258 7.54 -7.80 1.93
CA SER A 258 8.25 -6.51 1.93
C SER A 258 8.06 -5.74 0.62
N CYS A 259 7.91 -4.42 0.75
CA CYS A 259 7.94 -3.48 -0.39
C CYS A 259 9.24 -3.52 -1.19
N VAL A 260 10.33 -4.03 -0.59
CA VAL A 260 11.60 -4.22 -1.28
C VAL A 260 11.47 -5.16 -2.48
N LEU A 261 10.58 -6.14 -2.40
CA LEU A 261 10.43 -7.18 -3.43
C LEU A 261 9.70 -6.63 -4.66
N ALA A 262 8.74 -5.72 -4.48
CA ALA A 262 8.16 -4.96 -5.58
C ALA A 262 9.16 -4.00 -6.23
N ALA A 263 10.16 -3.53 -5.47
CA ALA A 263 11.24 -2.71 -6.04
C ALA A 263 12.14 -3.52 -6.96
N LEU A 264 12.47 -4.76 -6.57
CA LEU A 264 13.17 -5.71 -7.43
C LEU A 264 12.33 -6.04 -8.68
N GLY A 265 11.03 -6.28 -8.52
CA GLY A 265 10.13 -6.49 -9.66
C GLY A 265 10.03 -5.27 -10.60
N LEU A 266 10.06 -4.05 -10.08
CA LEU A 266 10.15 -2.86 -10.92
C LEU A 266 11.47 -2.79 -11.69
N ALA A 267 12.59 -3.17 -11.07
CA ALA A 267 13.86 -3.25 -11.77
C ALA A 267 13.86 -4.32 -12.89
N GLU A 268 13.18 -5.45 -12.68
CA GLU A 268 12.92 -6.46 -13.71
C GLU A 268 12.10 -5.87 -14.87
N ALA A 269 10.99 -5.18 -14.57
CA ALA A 269 10.16 -4.53 -15.60
C ALA A 269 10.92 -3.41 -16.34
N LEU A 270 11.83 -2.70 -15.68
CA LEU A 270 12.70 -1.72 -16.33
C LEU A 270 13.79 -2.36 -17.21
N HIS A 271 13.92 -3.70 -17.18
CA HIS A 271 14.99 -4.45 -17.82
C HIS A 271 16.38 -3.95 -17.37
N ALA A 272 16.53 -3.65 -16.09
CA ALA A 272 17.77 -3.10 -15.55
C ALA A 272 18.92 -4.11 -15.71
N PRO A 273 20.04 -3.76 -16.37
CA PRO A 273 21.20 -4.64 -16.48
C PRO A 273 21.91 -4.84 -15.13
N ASP A 274 21.95 -3.79 -14.30
CA ASP A 274 22.49 -3.82 -12.96
C ASP A 274 21.56 -3.10 -11.97
N VAL A 275 21.42 -3.69 -10.78
CA VAL A 275 20.65 -3.17 -9.66
C VAL A 275 21.57 -2.94 -8.45
N TYR A 276 21.50 -1.76 -7.88
CA TYR A 276 22.33 -1.32 -6.76
C TYR A 276 21.46 -1.04 -5.54
N LEU A 277 21.72 -1.67 -4.40
CA LEU A 277 20.84 -1.62 -3.24
C LEU A 277 21.51 -0.84 -2.09
N ALA A 278 20.73 0.00 -1.41
CA ALA A 278 21.10 0.66 -0.16
C ALA A 278 19.90 0.75 0.80
N GLY A 279 20.16 0.73 2.11
CA GLY A 279 19.10 0.76 3.13
C GLY A 279 18.22 -0.49 3.13
N MET A 280 18.77 -1.63 2.73
CA MET A 280 18.09 -2.93 2.71
C MET A 280 18.72 -3.93 3.67
N ASP A 281 19.17 -3.40 4.81
CA ASP A 281 20.09 -4.09 5.70
C ASP A 281 19.46 -5.33 6.32
N SER A 282 18.16 -5.26 6.60
CA SER A 282 17.42 -6.31 7.31
C SER A 282 18.04 -6.66 8.67
N CYS A 283 18.81 -5.74 9.25
CA CYS A 283 19.50 -5.88 10.54
C CYS A 283 19.93 -4.51 11.11
N TRP A 284 20.49 -4.54 12.32
CA TRP A 284 21.09 -3.42 13.05
C TRP A 284 22.40 -3.86 13.72
N TYR A 285 23.26 -2.91 14.05
CA TYR A 285 24.60 -3.15 14.63
C TYR A 285 24.71 -2.73 16.09
N ASP A 286 23.60 -2.33 16.72
CA ASP A 286 23.59 -1.88 18.10
C ASP A 286 23.66 -3.07 19.08
N SER A 287 24.67 -3.07 19.94
CA SER A 287 24.89 -4.07 21.00
C SER A 287 23.99 -3.85 22.22
N GLU A 288 23.43 -2.65 22.40
CA GLU A 288 22.64 -2.24 23.56
C GLU A 288 21.15 -2.05 23.25
N LEU A 289 20.62 -2.63 22.16
CA LEU A 289 19.18 -2.82 22.01
C LEU A 289 18.69 -3.70 23.18
N SER A 290 18.42 -3.07 24.32
CA SER A 290 17.94 -3.71 25.50
C SER A 290 16.61 -4.33 25.12
N LEU A 291 16.42 -5.60 25.47
CA LEU A 291 15.19 -6.34 25.22
C LEU A 291 13.93 -5.67 25.82
N ASN A 292 14.10 -4.59 26.57
CA ASN A 292 13.07 -3.82 27.25
C ASN A 292 12.73 -2.48 26.55
N ASP A 293 13.55 -1.98 25.63
CA ASP A 293 13.21 -0.76 24.90
C ASP A 293 12.24 -1.12 23.78
N GLU A 294 10.97 -0.72 23.97
CA GLU A 294 9.91 -0.93 22.99
C GLU A 294 10.38 -0.49 21.59
N PHE A 295 10.34 -1.44 20.67
CA PHE A 295 10.80 -1.24 19.30
C PHE A 295 10.14 0.02 18.70
N PRO A 296 10.91 0.97 18.12
CA PRO A 296 10.34 2.19 17.55
C PRO A 296 9.39 1.95 16.36
N ALA A 297 9.25 0.72 15.86
CA ALA A 297 8.31 0.39 14.79
C ALA A 297 6.82 0.55 15.18
N ASN A 298 6.49 0.57 16.48
CA ASN A 298 5.09 0.72 16.93
C ASN A 298 4.64 2.18 17.07
N SER A 299 5.54 3.15 17.20
CA SER A 299 5.16 4.56 17.25
C SER A 299 5.11 5.13 15.84
N GLY A 300 3.89 5.38 15.34
CA GLY A 300 3.64 6.08 14.07
C GLY A 300 4.12 7.54 14.04
N SER A 301 5.04 7.93 14.91
CA SER A 301 5.56 9.27 15.15
C SER A 301 7.09 9.32 15.31
N ASN A 302 7.82 8.20 15.42
CA ASN A 302 9.28 8.25 15.48
C ASN A 302 9.87 8.21 14.07
N PRO A 303 10.96 8.97 13.81
CA PRO A 303 11.62 8.96 12.52
C PRO A 303 11.97 7.51 12.17
N VAL A 304 11.56 7.08 10.99
CA VAL A 304 11.82 5.76 10.40
C VAL A 304 13.32 5.41 10.42
N TYR A 305 14.15 6.43 10.51
CA TYR A 305 15.53 6.34 10.95
C TYR A 305 15.48 6.47 12.46
N ALA A 306 15.54 5.34 13.19
CA ALA A 306 15.83 5.40 14.61
C ALA A 306 16.91 6.48 14.78
N LYS A 307 16.64 7.49 15.62
CA LYS A 307 17.74 8.32 16.09
C LYS A 307 18.73 7.28 16.60
N ASN A 308 19.84 7.10 15.89
CA ASN A 308 21.02 6.49 16.48
C ASN A 308 21.41 7.49 17.57
N THR A 309 20.71 7.41 18.70
CA THR A 309 21.20 7.90 19.98
C THR A 309 22.30 6.95 20.46
N ALA A 310 22.38 5.74 19.89
CA ALA A 310 23.61 4.98 19.81
C ALA A 310 24.67 5.86 19.11
N HIS A 311 25.69 6.21 19.88
CA HIS A 311 26.93 6.84 19.46
C HIS A 311 27.46 6.24 18.14
N ASP A 312 28.28 7.01 17.43
CA ASP A 312 29.05 6.59 16.24
C ASP A 312 29.91 5.34 16.54
N ILE A 313 29.30 4.16 16.69
CA ILE A 313 30.03 2.90 16.71
C ILE A 313 30.56 2.75 15.30
N SER A 314 31.88 2.88 15.16
CA SER A 314 32.53 2.56 13.90
C SER A 314 32.21 1.10 13.58
N LEU A 315 31.83 0.82 12.34
CA LEU A 315 31.59 -0.56 11.92
C LEU A 315 32.86 -1.42 12.03
N ASP A 316 34.04 -0.79 12.09
CA ASP A 316 35.32 -1.44 12.36
C ASP A 316 35.42 -1.97 13.79
N ASP A 317 34.63 -1.44 14.72
CA ASP A 317 34.61 -1.86 16.13
C ASP A 317 33.59 -2.99 16.41
N VAL A 318 32.75 -3.34 15.43
CA VAL A 318 31.75 -4.39 15.59
C VAL A 318 32.44 -5.77 15.51
N PRO A 319 32.27 -6.64 16.52
CA PRO A 319 32.91 -7.96 16.54
C PRO A 319 32.42 -8.87 15.41
N PHE A 320 33.26 -9.83 15.01
CA PHE A 320 32.89 -10.87 14.04
C PHE A 320 32.00 -11.95 14.66
N TYR A 321 31.05 -12.45 13.87
CA TYR A 321 30.19 -13.55 14.26
C TYR A 321 31.01 -14.85 14.38
N PRO A 322 30.85 -15.63 15.47
CA PRO A 322 31.64 -16.84 15.66
C PRO A 322 31.44 -17.83 14.48
N PRO A 323 32.52 -18.28 13.81
CA PRO A 323 32.41 -19.07 12.58
C PRO A 323 31.77 -20.45 12.82
N ASP A 324 31.91 -20.99 14.03
CA ASP A 324 31.42 -22.33 14.42
C ASP A 324 30.10 -22.31 15.21
N GLU A 325 29.43 -21.16 15.31
CA GLU A 325 28.16 -21.04 16.01
C GLU A 325 26.99 -21.01 15.02
N PRO A 326 26.03 -21.96 15.10
CA PRO A 326 24.81 -21.90 14.30
C PRO A 326 23.94 -20.72 14.71
N ILE A 327 23.24 -20.13 13.74
CA ILE A 327 22.34 -19.01 13.97
C ILE A 327 21.18 -19.48 14.87
N LYS A 328 21.02 -18.85 16.04
CA LYS A 328 19.93 -19.15 16.98
C LYS A 328 18.65 -18.39 16.60
N VAL A 329 18.04 -18.78 15.49
CA VAL A 329 16.81 -18.14 14.98
C VAL A 329 15.64 -18.36 15.94
N CYS A 330 14.85 -17.31 16.19
CA CYS A 330 13.63 -17.34 16.99
C CYS A 330 12.53 -16.48 16.33
N ALA A 331 11.30 -17.01 16.18
CA ALA A 331 10.16 -16.27 15.61
C ALA A 331 9.39 -15.39 16.61
N HIS A 332 9.98 -15.09 17.76
CA HIS A 332 9.35 -14.19 18.72
C HIS A 332 9.40 -12.76 18.19
N ILE A 333 8.23 -12.13 17.97
CA ILE A 333 8.10 -10.84 17.28
C ILE A 333 8.93 -9.72 17.92
N SER A 334 9.11 -9.76 19.23
CA SER A 334 9.84 -8.73 19.99
C SER A 334 11.28 -9.08 20.33
N LEU A 335 11.78 -10.27 19.97
CA LEU A 335 13.13 -10.69 20.35
C LEU A 335 14.03 -10.73 19.11
N PRO A 336 15.02 -9.82 18.99
CA PRO A 336 16.03 -9.93 17.96
C PRO A 336 16.94 -11.14 18.25
N PHE A 337 17.69 -11.57 17.22
CA PHE A 337 18.76 -12.55 17.35
C PHE A 337 19.95 -12.15 16.47
N HIS A 338 21.13 -12.67 16.81
CA HIS A 338 22.37 -12.34 16.10
C HIS A 338 22.59 -13.22 14.87
N VAL A 339 23.07 -12.59 13.81
CA VAL A 339 23.44 -13.18 12.52
C VAL A 339 24.75 -12.55 12.01
N PRO A 340 25.52 -13.25 11.17
CA PRO A 340 26.61 -12.62 10.43
C PRO A 340 26.04 -11.69 9.33
N ASP A 341 26.60 -10.49 9.21
CA ASP A 341 26.39 -9.59 8.08
C ASP A 341 27.21 -10.03 6.84
N VAL A 342 27.12 -9.29 5.74
CA VAL A 342 27.82 -9.58 4.47
C VAL A 342 29.35 -9.64 4.59
N THR A 343 29.93 -9.01 5.62
CA THR A 343 31.37 -9.04 5.92
C THR A 343 31.72 -10.03 7.04
N GLY A 344 30.72 -10.64 7.68
CA GLY A 344 30.87 -11.56 8.81
C GLY A 344 30.81 -10.89 10.18
N ARG A 345 30.51 -9.59 10.28
CA ARG A 345 30.30 -8.89 11.56
C ARG A 345 29.00 -9.35 12.23
N ILE A 346 28.92 -9.25 13.55
CA ILE A 346 27.69 -9.51 14.29
C ILE A 346 26.67 -8.41 13.97
N ALA A 347 25.51 -8.82 13.48
CA ALA A 347 24.35 -7.96 13.34
C ALA A 347 23.14 -8.58 14.05
N SER A 348 22.25 -7.73 14.56
CA SER A 348 20.99 -8.11 15.18
C SER A 348 19.86 -8.01 14.16
N THR A 349 19.03 -9.05 14.02
CA THR A 349 17.89 -9.06 13.11
C THR A 349 16.63 -9.60 13.80
N PHE A 350 15.47 -9.40 13.19
CA PHE A 350 14.22 -10.06 13.57
C PHE A 350 13.87 -11.12 12.56
N PHE A 351 13.04 -12.06 13.00
CA PHE A 351 12.59 -13.18 12.19
C PHE A 351 12.04 -12.78 10.83
N THR A 352 11.19 -11.75 10.76
CA THR A 352 10.63 -11.25 9.50
C THR A 352 11.71 -10.67 8.58
N TYR A 353 12.68 -9.92 9.10
CA TYR A 353 13.76 -9.35 8.27
C TYR A 353 14.72 -10.43 7.77
N PHE A 354 14.99 -11.45 8.58
CA PHE A 354 15.74 -12.63 8.16
C PHE A 354 15.05 -13.39 7.01
N ALA A 355 13.72 -13.53 7.08
CA ALA A 355 12.91 -14.10 6.01
C ALA A 355 12.88 -13.21 4.75
N ILE A 356 12.77 -11.90 4.90
CA ILE A 356 12.80 -10.92 3.78
C ILE A 356 14.12 -10.98 3.04
N ALA A 357 15.25 -11.04 3.76
CA ALA A 357 16.57 -11.16 3.14
C ALA A 357 16.65 -12.40 2.24
N HIS A 358 16.15 -13.55 2.71
CA HIS A 358 16.11 -14.78 1.91
C HIS A 358 15.17 -14.69 0.70
N GLU A 359 13.97 -14.10 0.85
CA GLU A 359 13.05 -13.91 -0.29
C GLU A 359 13.64 -12.96 -1.34
N ALA A 360 14.37 -11.92 -0.92
CA ALA A 360 15.09 -11.04 -1.82
C ALA A 360 16.17 -11.78 -2.63
N GLU A 361 16.89 -12.73 -2.01
CA GLU A 361 17.85 -13.60 -2.71
C GLU A 361 17.16 -14.46 -3.78
N ILE A 362 15.99 -15.04 -3.46
CA ILE A 362 15.20 -15.84 -4.42
C ILE A 362 14.79 -14.96 -5.60
N PHE A 363 14.23 -13.78 -5.33
CA PHE A 363 13.81 -12.82 -6.37
C PHE A 363 14.98 -12.42 -7.25
N ALA A 364 16.10 -12.01 -6.66
CA ALA A 364 17.28 -11.61 -7.42
C ALA A 364 17.76 -12.74 -8.34
N ARG A 365 17.86 -13.98 -7.85
CA ARG A 365 18.27 -15.13 -8.67
C ARG A 365 17.29 -15.41 -9.82
N GLU A 366 15.99 -15.28 -9.58
CA GLU A 366 14.96 -15.47 -10.62
C GLU A 366 15.01 -14.37 -11.67
N ILE A 367 15.17 -13.11 -11.25
CA ILE A 367 15.29 -11.95 -12.15
C ILE A 367 16.57 -12.07 -12.98
N SER A 368 17.71 -12.41 -12.37
CA SER A 368 18.96 -12.68 -13.10
C SER A 368 18.78 -13.75 -14.18
N LYS A 369 18.03 -14.83 -13.88
CA LYS A 369 17.72 -15.88 -14.87
C LYS A 369 16.80 -15.39 -15.99
N THR A 370 15.87 -14.50 -15.69
CA THR A 370 14.80 -14.08 -16.61
C THR A 370 15.26 -12.97 -17.54
N VAL A 371 15.95 -11.95 -17.02
CA VAL A 371 16.35 -10.74 -17.77
C VAL A 371 17.85 -10.44 -17.73
N GLY A 372 18.67 -11.26 -17.06
CA GLY A 372 20.13 -11.09 -17.03
C GLY A 372 20.63 -9.99 -16.09
N THR A 373 19.79 -9.51 -15.17
CA THR A 373 20.16 -8.47 -14.19
C THR A 373 21.21 -8.98 -13.19
N ASN A 374 22.23 -8.18 -12.91
CA ASN A 374 23.13 -8.41 -11.76
C ASN A 374 22.78 -7.49 -10.59
N PHE A 375 23.08 -7.94 -9.38
CA PHE A 375 22.73 -7.22 -8.16
C PHE A 375 23.97 -6.88 -7.35
N HIS A 376 24.00 -5.67 -6.79
CA HIS A 376 25.14 -5.10 -6.08
C HIS A 376 24.69 -4.36 -4.82
N LEU A 377 25.46 -4.44 -3.75
CA LEU A 377 25.29 -3.59 -2.57
C LEU A 377 26.14 -2.33 -2.73
N LEU A 378 25.54 -1.16 -2.49
CA LEU A 378 26.27 0.11 -2.50
C LEU A 378 27.20 0.28 -1.30
N ASN A 379 26.93 -0.46 -0.22
CA ASN A 379 27.77 -0.53 0.98
C ASN A 379 27.98 -2.00 1.39
N ASP A 380 28.81 -2.22 2.39
CA ASP A 380 29.16 -3.54 2.92
C ASP A 380 28.32 -3.90 4.17
N GLN A 381 27.10 -3.38 4.28
CA GLN A 381 26.21 -3.61 5.43
C GLN A 381 25.05 -4.53 5.07
N GLY A 382 24.43 -5.11 6.10
CA GLY A 382 23.23 -5.91 5.96
C GLY A 382 23.47 -7.42 5.92
N ILE A 383 22.37 -8.17 5.85
CA ILE A 383 22.36 -9.65 5.93
C ILE A 383 21.93 -10.32 4.62
N LEU A 384 21.90 -9.55 3.52
CA LEU A 384 21.70 -10.08 2.17
C LEU A 384 22.89 -10.97 1.79
N ASN A 385 22.68 -11.98 0.95
CA ASN A 385 23.75 -12.90 0.57
C ASN A 385 24.70 -12.27 -0.46
N SER A 386 25.98 -12.14 -0.11
CA SER A 386 26.99 -11.52 -0.97
C SER A 386 27.34 -12.33 -2.23
N GLU A 387 26.96 -13.62 -2.31
CA GLU A 387 27.05 -14.40 -3.56
C GLU A 387 25.98 -14.01 -4.59
N VAL A 388 24.93 -13.31 -4.16
CA VAL A 388 23.84 -12.79 -5.01
C VAL A 388 23.98 -11.30 -5.21
N PHE A 389 24.32 -10.59 -4.14
CA PHE A 389 24.43 -9.14 -4.09
C PHE A 389 25.91 -8.76 -3.92
N ASN A 390 26.59 -8.50 -5.04
CA ASN A 390 28.02 -8.20 -5.04
C ASN A 390 28.34 -6.93 -4.25
N ILE A 391 29.34 -6.96 -3.39
CA ILE A 391 29.83 -5.76 -2.70
C ILE A 391 30.57 -4.81 -3.67
N ASN A 392 30.85 -3.57 -3.23
CA ASN A 392 31.50 -2.52 -4.03
C ASN A 392 30.66 -1.98 -5.21
N GLY A 393 29.34 -1.97 -5.06
CA GLY A 393 28.41 -1.51 -6.09
C GLY A 393 28.65 -0.07 -6.53
N GLU A 394 29.09 0.82 -5.64
CA GLU A 394 29.41 2.22 -5.97
C GLU A 394 30.51 2.30 -7.04
N ARG A 395 31.63 1.63 -6.80
CA ARG A 395 32.76 1.57 -7.73
C ARG A 395 32.36 0.89 -9.04
N HIS A 396 31.54 -0.15 -8.98
CA HIS A 396 31.03 -0.83 -10.16
C HIS A 396 30.17 0.12 -11.03
N LEU A 397 29.25 0.86 -10.42
CA LEU A 397 28.38 1.82 -11.12
C LEU A 397 29.19 2.93 -11.80
N ILE A 398 30.13 3.55 -11.07
CA ILE A 398 30.93 4.66 -11.59
C ILE A 398 31.81 4.23 -12.77
N ASN A 399 32.38 3.02 -12.71
CA ASN A 399 33.31 2.55 -13.74
C ASN A 399 32.63 2.02 -15.00
N ASN A 400 31.38 1.53 -14.90
CA ASN A 400 30.72 0.84 -16.02
C ASN A 400 29.64 1.66 -16.72
N TYR A 401 29.13 2.73 -16.11
CA TYR A 401 27.99 3.48 -16.66
C TYR A 401 28.30 4.95 -16.90
N SER A 402 27.92 5.45 -18.08
CA SER A 402 27.95 6.88 -18.42
C SER A 402 26.81 7.65 -17.79
N LEU A 403 26.84 8.97 -17.93
CA LEU A 403 25.73 9.85 -17.50
C LEU A 403 24.45 9.54 -18.29
N LEU A 404 23.30 9.58 -17.60
CA LEU A 404 21.98 9.32 -18.16
C LEU A 404 21.35 10.58 -18.76
N ASP A 405 20.70 10.43 -19.92
CA ASP A 405 19.71 11.40 -20.39
C ASP A 405 18.35 11.13 -19.74
N ARG A 406 18.18 11.70 -18.54
CA ARG A 406 16.97 11.52 -17.72
C ARG A 406 15.72 12.13 -18.35
N ASN A 407 15.87 13.21 -19.12
CA ASN A 407 14.73 13.86 -19.79
C ASN A 407 14.14 12.95 -20.85
N LYS A 408 14.99 12.24 -21.60
CA LYS A 408 14.54 11.23 -22.58
C LYS A 408 13.75 10.11 -21.89
N VAL A 409 14.20 9.64 -20.73
CA VAL A 409 13.48 8.63 -19.94
C VAL A 409 12.09 9.14 -19.54
N TYR A 410 12.01 10.36 -19.01
CA TYR A 410 10.72 10.96 -18.61
C TYR A 410 9.77 11.16 -19.79
N GLN A 411 10.26 11.59 -20.96
CA GLN A 411 9.42 11.69 -22.15
C GLN A 411 8.81 10.35 -22.57
N ILE A 412 9.59 9.27 -22.51
CA ILE A 412 9.10 7.93 -22.84
C ILE A 412 8.04 7.47 -21.83
N LEU A 413 8.28 7.68 -20.53
CA LEU A 413 7.34 7.34 -19.46
C LEU A 413 6.05 8.18 -19.53
N ASP A 414 6.14 9.46 -19.84
CA ASP A 414 4.99 10.34 -20.03
C ASP A 414 4.11 9.86 -21.19
N ASN A 415 4.71 9.35 -22.27
CA ASN A 415 3.96 8.73 -23.37
C ASN A 415 3.28 7.43 -22.93
N ALA A 416 3.94 6.61 -22.10
CA ALA A 416 3.34 5.39 -21.57
C ALA A 416 2.11 5.68 -20.68
N LEU A 417 2.10 6.78 -19.93
CA LEU A 417 0.94 7.23 -19.15
C LEU A 417 -0.32 7.51 -19.98
N LEU A 418 -0.17 7.74 -21.29
CA LEU A 418 -1.32 7.96 -22.17
C LEU A 418 -2.04 6.66 -22.55
N THR A 419 -1.42 5.49 -22.30
CA THR A 419 -1.96 4.18 -22.68
C THR A 419 -2.86 3.63 -21.57
N ARG A 420 -4.13 4.00 -21.58
CA ARG A 420 -5.08 3.63 -20.51
C ARG A 420 -5.49 2.17 -20.57
N GLU A 421 -5.84 1.63 -19.41
CA GLU A 421 -6.50 0.33 -19.32
C GLU A 421 -7.97 0.43 -19.74
N LYS A 422 -8.50 -0.68 -20.26
CA LYS A 422 -9.95 -0.84 -20.44
C LYS A 422 -10.59 -1.01 -19.05
N PHE A 423 -11.65 -0.26 -18.77
CA PHE A 423 -12.37 -0.32 -17.50
C PHE A 423 -13.84 -0.72 -17.69
N ASP A 424 -14.31 -1.73 -16.96
CA ASP A 424 -15.72 -2.11 -16.92
C ASP A 424 -16.47 -1.33 -15.81
N TYR A 425 -17.08 -0.22 -16.22
CA TYR A 425 -17.86 0.62 -15.33
C TYR A 425 -19.11 -0.07 -14.78
N ASP A 426 -19.74 -0.96 -15.55
CA ASP A 426 -21.00 -1.59 -15.15
C ASP A 426 -20.77 -2.60 -14.04
N ALA A 427 -19.75 -3.45 -14.20
CA ALA A 427 -19.31 -4.36 -13.16
C ALA A 427 -18.92 -3.60 -11.89
N PHE A 428 -18.14 -2.51 -12.02
CA PHE A 428 -17.75 -1.69 -10.88
C PHE A 428 -18.95 -1.07 -10.17
N ILE A 429 -19.90 -0.47 -10.90
CA ILE A 429 -21.11 0.16 -10.34
C ILE A 429 -21.97 -0.87 -9.61
N ALA A 430 -22.21 -2.03 -10.22
CA ALA A 430 -23.01 -3.09 -9.61
C ALA A 430 -22.41 -3.54 -8.27
N ASN A 431 -21.12 -3.89 -8.27
CA ASN A 431 -20.43 -4.35 -7.07
C ASN A 431 -20.34 -3.26 -5.99
N THR A 432 -20.11 -2.00 -6.38
CA THR A 432 -20.07 -0.87 -5.44
C THR A 432 -21.44 -0.61 -4.81
N LYS A 433 -22.55 -0.76 -5.56
CA LYS A 433 -23.91 -0.65 -5.02
C LYS A 433 -24.23 -1.75 -4.01
N ASP A 434 -23.79 -2.96 -4.25
CA ASP A 434 -23.96 -4.04 -3.27
C ASP A 434 -23.16 -3.77 -2.00
N LEU A 435 -21.93 -3.26 -2.13
CA LEU A 435 -21.13 -2.86 -0.98
C LEU A 435 -21.76 -1.71 -0.18
N ILE A 436 -22.37 -0.72 -0.85
CA ILE A 436 -23.13 0.36 -0.20
C ILE A 436 -24.22 -0.24 0.70
N ARG A 437 -25.03 -1.16 0.17
CA ARG A 437 -26.11 -1.80 0.93
C ARG A 437 -25.58 -2.52 2.17
N ILE A 438 -24.45 -3.23 2.03
CA ILE A 438 -23.81 -3.95 3.14
C ILE A 438 -23.31 -2.98 4.21
N VAL A 439 -22.61 -1.91 3.80
CA VAL A 439 -22.06 -0.90 4.73
C VAL A 439 -23.16 -0.12 5.44
N GLU A 440 -24.20 0.29 4.74
CA GLU A 440 -25.34 1.01 5.31
C GLU A 440 -26.13 0.12 6.27
N ALA A 441 -26.46 -1.11 5.88
CA ALA A 441 -27.15 -2.06 6.74
C ALA A 441 -26.36 -2.33 8.03
N GLU A 442 -25.05 -2.48 7.94
CA GLU A 442 -24.21 -2.72 9.10
C GLU A 442 -24.04 -1.47 9.98
N ALA A 443 -23.95 -0.27 9.39
CA ALA A 443 -23.94 0.98 10.15
C ALA A 443 -25.26 1.19 10.90
N CYS A 444 -26.40 0.87 10.28
CA CYS A 444 -27.72 0.86 10.92
C CYS A 444 -27.79 -0.18 12.04
N ARG A 445 -27.27 -1.39 11.82
CA ARG A 445 -27.24 -2.46 12.82
C ARG A 445 -26.43 -2.07 14.05
N ILE A 446 -25.23 -1.50 13.86
CA ILE A 446 -24.43 -0.95 14.97
C ILE A 446 -25.22 0.15 15.69
N GLY A 447 -25.82 1.09 14.95
CA GLY A 447 -26.64 2.16 15.53
C GLY A 447 -27.80 1.62 16.39
N TYR A 448 -28.46 0.56 15.94
CA TYR A 448 -29.51 -0.12 16.69
C TYR A 448 -28.96 -0.80 17.95
N CYS A 449 -27.92 -1.62 17.84
CA CYS A 449 -27.29 -2.27 18.99
C CYS A 449 -26.84 -1.24 20.04
N LEU A 450 -26.34 -0.07 19.61
CA LEU A 450 -26.02 1.04 20.52
C LEU A 450 -27.25 1.63 21.21
N ALA A 451 -28.35 1.80 20.48
CA ALA A 451 -29.59 2.31 21.04
C ALA A 451 -30.23 1.32 22.04
N THR A 452 -29.94 0.03 21.92
CA THR A 452 -30.47 -1.03 22.79
C THR A 452 -29.47 -1.55 23.82
N GLU A 453 -28.30 -0.92 23.96
CA GLU A 453 -27.22 -1.36 24.87
C GLU A 453 -26.76 -2.82 24.64
N ASP A 454 -26.83 -3.30 23.39
CA ASP A 454 -26.38 -4.63 22.97
C ASP A 454 -24.89 -4.63 22.55
N ASP A 455 -24.02 -4.67 23.55
CA ASP A 455 -22.56 -4.68 23.37
C ASP A 455 -22.04 -5.87 22.54
N GLU A 456 -22.69 -7.03 22.67
CA GLU A 456 -22.29 -8.25 21.96
C GLU A 456 -22.63 -8.13 20.47
N GLY A 457 -23.80 -7.59 20.14
CA GLY A 457 -24.20 -7.26 18.78
C GLY A 457 -23.22 -6.31 18.09
N VAL A 458 -22.70 -5.29 18.78
CA VAL A 458 -21.70 -4.40 18.19
C VAL A 458 -20.35 -5.09 18.01
N LYS A 459 -19.89 -5.87 19.01
CA LYS A 459 -18.61 -6.61 18.91
C LYS A 459 -18.61 -7.64 17.80
N ASN A 460 -19.77 -8.20 17.46
CA ASN A 460 -19.95 -9.12 16.34
C ASN A 460 -20.06 -8.41 14.97
N SER A 461 -19.92 -7.08 14.92
CA SER A 461 -19.94 -6.33 13.67
C SER A 461 -18.62 -6.39 12.91
N PHE A 462 -18.69 -6.67 11.61
CA PHE A 462 -17.51 -6.59 10.76
C PHE A 462 -17.01 -5.15 10.60
N LEU A 463 -17.90 -4.13 10.71
CA LEU A 463 -17.49 -2.72 10.70
C LEU A 463 -16.76 -2.38 12.00
N TYR A 464 -17.24 -2.90 13.14
CA TYR A 464 -16.54 -2.77 14.42
C TYR A 464 -15.18 -3.48 14.37
N ASP A 465 -15.11 -4.72 13.91
CA ASP A 465 -13.85 -5.45 13.72
C ASP A 465 -12.90 -4.72 12.78
N SER A 466 -13.41 -4.21 11.65
CA SER A 466 -12.60 -3.45 10.69
C SER A 466 -12.09 -2.13 11.29
N LEU A 467 -12.93 -1.42 12.05
CA LEU A 467 -12.53 -0.21 12.76
C LEU A 467 -11.55 -0.54 13.87
N MET A 468 -11.80 -1.55 14.69
CA MET A 468 -10.93 -1.96 15.79
C MET A 468 -9.62 -2.53 15.28
N ASN A 469 -9.59 -3.22 14.15
CA ASN A 469 -8.36 -3.59 13.45
C ASN A 469 -7.66 -2.34 12.91
N ALA A 470 -8.39 -1.33 12.46
CA ALA A 470 -7.78 -0.05 12.13
C ALA A 470 -7.25 0.66 13.40
N VAL A 471 -7.94 0.63 14.54
CA VAL A 471 -7.56 1.32 15.78
C VAL A 471 -6.44 0.58 16.52
N LYS A 472 -6.50 -0.74 16.68
CA LYS A 472 -5.47 -1.59 17.32
C LYS A 472 -4.14 -1.53 16.59
N ASN A 473 -4.17 -1.42 15.26
CA ASN A 473 -2.96 -1.17 14.48
C ASN A 473 -2.52 0.31 14.53
N MET A 474 -3.10 1.09 15.45
CA MET A 474 -3.00 2.54 15.60
C MET A 474 -3.23 3.29 14.29
N LYS A 475 -3.93 2.68 13.34
CA LYS A 475 -4.09 3.21 11.99
C LYS A 475 -4.75 4.60 12.14
N PHE A 476 -6.02 4.84 12.38
CA PHE A 476 -6.57 6.22 12.28
C PHE A 476 -6.06 7.25 13.32
N PRO A 477 -5.19 8.24 12.98
CA PRO A 477 -4.80 9.30 13.91
C PRO A 477 -5.75 10.50 13.78
N ALA A 478 -6.38 10.73 12.62
CA ALA A 478 -7.15 11.95 12.39
C ALA A 478 -8.43 12.06 13.24
N VAL A 479 -8.93 10.93 13.77
CA VAL A 479 -10.05 10.93 14.74
C VAL A 479 -9.54 11.01 16.18
N PHE A 480 -8.34 10.49 16.46
CA PHE A 480 -7.77 10.39 17.81
C PHE A 480 -6.72 11.46 18.16
N SER A 481 -6.20 12.25 17.22
CA SER A 481 -5.21 13.30 17.50
C SER A 481 -5.80 14.49 18.26
N LYS A 482 -7.13 14.51 18.47
CA LYS A 482 -7.82 15.40 19.42
C LYS A 482 -8.00 14.79 20.82
N LEU A 483 -7.62 13.55 21.02
CA LEU A 483 -7.78 12.80 22.27
C LEU A 483 -6.42 12.62 22.94
N ASN A 484 -5.91 13.71 23.51
CA ASN A 484 -4.79 13.63 24.45
C ASN A 484 -5.35 13.13 25.79
N THR A 485 -5.21 11.83 26.06
CA THR A 485 -5.79 11.14 27.22
C THR A 485 -5.14 11.52 28.55
N GLU A 486 -4.01 12.22 28.54
CA GLU A 486 -3.31 12.67 29.75
C GLU A 486 -4.06 13.74 30.55
N ASN A 487 -5.04 14.43 29.94
CA ASN A 487 -5.76 15.53 30.59
C ASN A 487 -7.15 15.19 31.14
N TYR A 488 -7.66 13.96 30.97
CA TYR A 488 -9.04 13.62 31.37
C TYR A 488 -9.19 12.18 31.90
N PRO A 489 -8.79 11.90 33.16
CA PRO A 489 -8.93 10.58 33.77
C PRO A 489 -10.39 10.11 33.96
N GLU A 490 -11.37 11.04 33.91
CA GLU A 490 -12.80 10.75 34.05
C GLU A 490 -13.45 10.11 32.80
N LEU A 491 -12.74 10.04 31.67
CA LEU A 491 -13.25 9.43 30.43
C LEU A 491 -13.17 7.89 30.41
N THR A 492 -12.67 7.24 31.46
CA THR A 492 -12.51 5.77 31.49
C THR A 492 -13.84 5.01 31.44
N SER A 493 -14.95 5.56 31.95
CA SER A 493 -16.30 4.97 31.80
C SER A 493 -17.01 5.33 30.48
N VAL A 494 -16.69 6.49 29.88
CA VAL A 494 -17.20 6.94 28.57
C VAL A 494 -16.42 6.33 27.40
N SER A 495 -15.22 5.79 27.67
CA SER A 495 -14.31 5.21 26.68
C SER A 495 -14.86 3.99 25.94
N ASN A 496 -15.85 3.29 26.50
CA ASN A 496 -16.46 2.13 25.83
C ASN A 496 -17.40 2.54 24.66
N ASN A 497 -18.05 3.71 24.73
CA ASN A 497 -19.02 4.14 23.71
C ASN A 497 -18.41 4.99 22.58
N MET A 498 -17.23 5.58 22.80
CA MET A 498 -16.56 6.45 21.82
C MET A 498 -16.06 5.72 20.55
N PRO A 499 -15.48 4.50 20.64
CA PRO A 499 -15.17 3.68 19.46
C PRO A 499 -16.42 3.34 18.64
N LEU A 500 -17.56 3.15 19.32
CA LEU A 500 -18.80 2.70 18.69
C LEU A 500 -19.48 3.81 17.90
N ARG A 501 -19.57 5.03 18.46
CA ARG A 501 -20.03 6.22 17.70
C ARG A 501 -19.13 6.51 16.51
N SER A 502 -17.82 6.36 16.68
CA SER A 502 -16.84 6.51 15.59
C SER A 502 -17.05 5.47 14.49
N ALA A 503 -17.49 4.25 14.83
CA ALA A 503 -17.82 3.21 13.86
C ALA A 503 -19.03 3.57 13.01
N VAL A 504 -20.11 4.06 13.63
CA VAL A 504 -21.31 4.52 12.90
C VAL A 504 -20.96 5.69 11.99
N GLU A 505 -20.25 6.70 12.50
CA GLU A 505 -19.83 7.86 11.70
C GLU A 505 -18.89 7.46 10.55
N SER A 506 -18.00 6.48 10.77
CA SER A 506 -17.12 5.95 9.72
C SER A 506 -17.92 5.18 8.66
N GLY A 507 -18.89 4.36 9.07
CA GLY A 507 -19.80 3.66 8.15
C GLY A 507 -20.55 4.61 7.23
N HIS A 508 -21.09 5.70 7.77
CA HIS A 508 -21.75 6.75 6.96
C HIS A 508 -20.77 7.46 6.00
N LYS A 509 -19.57 7.79 6.46
CA LYS A 509 -18.53 8.39 5.60
C LYS A 509 -18.12 7.45 4.47
N TRP A 510 -18.03 6.14 4.75
CA TRP A 510 -17.73 5.11 3.78
C TRP A 510 -18.85 4.94 2.76
N ALA A 511 -20.10 4.84 3.19
CA ALA A 511 -21.26 4.80 2.29
C ALA A 511 -21.27 6.02 1.36
N LYS A 512 -21.08 7.23 1.89
CA LYS A 512 -21.00 8.46 1.09
C LYS A 512 -19.89 8.44 0.05
N LEU A 513 -18.71 7.91 0.39
CA LEU A 513 -17.61 7.75 -0.55
C LEU A 513 -17.95 6.75 -1.66
N LEU A 514 -18.58 5.62 -1.32
CA LEU A 514 -19.01 4.62 -2.28
C LEU A 514 -20.07 5.17 -3.25
N HIS A 515 -21.07 5.90 -2.75
CA HIS A 515 -22.05 6.62 -3.58
C HIS A 515 -21.36 7.59 -4.54
N LYS A 516 -20.38 8.35 -4.05
CA LYS A 516 -19.57 9.24 -4.89
C LYS A 516 -18.83 8.47 -5.99
N ALA A 517 -18.27 7.29 -5.68
CA ALA A 517 -17.59 6.46 -6.66
C ALA A 517 -18.56 5.95 -7.74
N VAL A 518 -19.78 5.54 -7.38
CA VAL A 518 -20.83 5.16 -8.35
C VAL A 518 -21.17 6.34 -9.27
N ALA A 519 -21.35 7.54 -8.72
CA ALA A 519 -21.62 8.74 -9.51
C ALA A 519 -20.47 9.06 -10.48
N GLN A 520 -19.22 8.97 -10.01
CA GLN A 520 -18.03 9.16 -10.83
C GLN A 520 -17.90 8.09 -11.93
N ALA A 521 -18.21 6.83 -11.64
CA ALA A 521 -18.17 5.75 -12.63
C ALA A 521 -19.19 5.98 -13.74
N ASN A 522 -20.42 6.37 -13.39
CA ASN A 522 -21.45 6.73 -14.38
C ASN A 522 -21.00 7.91 -15.25
N LEU A 523 -20.37 8.93 -14.65
CA LEU A 523 -19.85 10.07 -15.37
C LEU A 523 -18.77 9.67 -16.38
N PHE A 524 -17.77 8.91 -15.95
CA PHE A 524 -16.70 8.44 -16.85
C PHE A 524 -17.22 7.54 -17.96
N LYS A 525 -18.14 6.62 -17.63
CA LYS A 525 -18.84 5.79 -18.62
C LYS A 525 -19.53 6.64 -19.68
N ASN A 526 -20.27 7.67 -19.27
CA ASN A 526 -20.98 8.54 -20.20
C ASN A 526 -20.01 9.35 -21.07
N LEU A 527 -18.88 9.82 -20.50
CA LEU A 527 -17.83 10.52 -21.23
C LEU A 527 -17.19 9.65 -22.32
N GLU A 528 -16.84 8.40 -22.01
CA GLU A 528 -16.26 7.47 -22.98
C GLU A 528 -17.25 7.10 -24.10
N LEU A 529 -18.55 7.06 -23.79
CA LEU A 529 -19.61 6.85 -24.78
C LEU A 529 -19.94 8.12 -25.59
N GLY A 530 -19.24 9.24 -25.36
CA GLY A 530 -19.50 10.52 -26.02
C GLY A 530 -20.87 11.11 -25.70
N LYS A 531 -21.50 10.70 -24.59
CA LYS A 531 -22.80 11.23 -24.17
C LYS A 531 -22.63 12.64 -23.60
N PRO A 532 -23.57 13.55 -23.87
CA PRO A 532 -23.55 14.88 -23.26
C PRO A 532 -23.67 14.76 -21.74
N ILE A 533 -22.81 15.46 -21.00
CA ILE A 533 -22.91 15.55 -19.54
C ILE A 533 -23.89 16.66 -19.19
N GLN A 534 -24.92 16.34 -18.42
CA GLN A 534 -25.72 17.33 -17.75
C GLN A 534 -25.11 17.57 -16.36
N VAL A 535 -24.47 18.72 -16.16
CA VAL A 535 -23.93 19.12 -14.85
C VAL A 535 -24.95 20.05 -14.20
N PHE A 536 -25.55 19.61 -13.10
CA PHE A 536 -26.38 20.46 -12.26
C PHE A 536 -25.50 21.08 -11.17
N SER A 537 -25.35 22.41 -11.17
CA SER A 537 -24.60 23.17 -10.15
C SER A 537 -25.54 24.13 -9.44
N LEU A 538 -25.38 24.27 -8.11
CA LEU A 538 -26.00 25.36 -7.37
C LEU A 538 -25.31 26.71 -7.68
N PRO A 539 -26.04 27.85 -7.62
CA PRO A 539 -25.58 29.14 -8.15
C PRO A 539 -24.28 29.70 -7.55
N ASP A 540 -24.01 29.43 -6.26
CA ASP A 540 -22.91 30.08 -5.52
C ASP A 540 -21.55 29.38 -5.70
N GLU A 541 -21.54 28.18 -6.29
CA GLU A 541 -20.32 27.37 -6.49
C GLU A 541 -19.92 27.26 -7.97
N VAL A 542 -20.74 27.81 -8.87
CA VAL A 542 -20.65 27.62 -10.34
C VAL A 542 -19.26 27.91 -10.87
N ASP A 543 -18.64 29.01 -10.47
CA ASP A 543 -17.45 29.50 -11.13
C ASP A 543 -16.18 28.77 -10.68
N LEU A 544 -16.18 28.30 -9.42
CA LEU A 544 -15.10 27.53 -8.82
C LEU A 544 -15.20 26.05 -9.21
N VAL A 545 -16.41 25.50 -9.18
CA VAL A 545 -16.71 24.14 -9.67
C VAL A 545 -16.45 24.05 -11.16
N ARG A 546 -16.86 25.04 -11.97
CA ARG A 546 -16.58 25.09 -13.41
C ARG A 546 -15.08 25.10 -13.69
N ARG A 547 -14.30 26.01 -13.09
CA ARG A 547 -12.85 26.06 -13.34
C ARG A 547 -12.13 24.82 -12.84
N ALA A 548 -12.51 24.29 -11.68
CA ALA A 548 -11.97 23.04 -11.17
C ALA A 548 -12.31 21.87 -12.09
N ALA A 549 -13.57 21.76 -12.50
CA ALA A 549 -14.09 20.78 -13.45
C ALA A 549 -13.35 20.87 -14.79
N GLU A 550 -13.36 22.02 -15.46
CA GLU A 550 -12.67 22.22 -16.76
C GLU A 550 -11.17 21.89 -16.66
N THR A 551 -10.49 22.31 -15.59
CA THR A 551 -9.08 22.00 -15.37
C THR A 551 -8.86 20.50 -15.14
N GLN A 552 -9.72 19.84 -14.35
CA GLN A 552 -9.66 18.39 -14.16
C GLN A 552 -9.98 17.64 -15.45
N TYR A 553 -11.01 18.07 -16.18
CA TYR A 553 -11.55 17.40 -17.35
C TYR A 553 -10.66 17.54 -18.57
N CYS A 554 -10.06 18.70 -18.81
CA CYS A 554 -9.02 18.86 -19.84
C CYS A 554 -7.80 17.97 -19.55
N ARG A 555 -7.47 17.73 -18.27
CA ARG A 555 -6.45 16.74 -17.89
C ARG A 555 -6.91 15.30 -18.15
N TYR A 556 -8.18 14.97 -17.93
CA TYR A 556 -8.70 13.61 -18.11
C TYR A 556 -9.04 13.27 -19.57
N PHE A 557 -9.36 14.24 -20.42
CA PHE A 557 -9.77 14.04 -21.80
C PHE A 557 -9.16 15.11 -22.70
N PRO A 558 -7.84 15.05 -22.97
CA PRO A 558 -7.11 16.12 -23.64
C PRO A 558 -7.58 16.40 -25.07
N ASN A 559 -8.28 15.45 -25.70
CA ASN A 559 -8.82 15.57 -27.06
C ASN A 559 -10.31 15.95 -27.09
N SER A 560 -10.95 16.16 -25.93
CA SER A 560 -12.37 16.49 -25.83
C SER A 560 -12.55 17.98 -25.56
N ILE A 561 -13.36 18.67 -26.39
CA ILE A 561 -13.80 20.04 -26.07
C ILE A 561 -14.88 19.92 -25.00
N ILE A 562 -14.50 20.15 -23.74
CA ILE A 562 -15.42 20.12 -22.62
C ILE A 562 -15.79 21.56 -22.27
N LYS A 563 -16.96 22.01 -22.74
CA LYS A 563 -17.58 23.25 -22.26
C LYS A 563 -18.62 22.90 -21.21
N VAL A 564 -18.39 23.32 -19.98
CA VAL A 564 -19.37 23.20 -18.90
C VAL A 564 -20.42 24.29 -19.13
N VAL A 565 -21.63 23.89 -19.50
CA VAL A 565 -22.76 24.81 -19.66
C VAL A 565 -23.50 24.87 -18.34
N THR A 566 -23.45 26.03 -17.69
CA THR A 566 -24.25 26.30 -16.49
C THR A 566 -25.63 26.79 -16.92
N CYS A 567 -26.67 26.00 -16.66
CA CYS A 567 -28.04 26.47 -16.82
C CYS A 567 -28.49 27.18 -15.55
N TYR A 568 -28.88 28.45 -15.68
CA TYR A 568 -29.65 29.14 -14.64
C TYR A 568 -31.12 28.73 -14.82
N VAL A 569 -31.73 28.17 -13.77
CA VAL A 569 -33.18 27.94 -13.73
C VAL A 569 -33.80 29.14 -13.04
N PRO A 570 -34.57 30.01 -13.73
CA PRO A 570 -35.32 31.06 -13.07
C PRO A 570 -36.38 30.43 -12.17
N SER A 571 -36.51 30.92 -10.94
CA SER A 571 -37.66 30.62 -10.10
C SER A 571 -38.91 31.23 -10.74
N ALA A 572 -39.68 30.45 -11.49
CA ALA A 572 -41.05 30.81 -11.83
C ALA A 572 -41.92 30.55 -10.58
N ILE A 573 -42.14 31.59 -9.78
CA ILE A 573 -43.24 31.63 -8.82
C ILE A 573 -44.02 32.91 -9.08
N GLU A 574 -45.08 32.82 -9.87
CA GLU A 574 -46.22 33.71 -9.72
C GLU A 574 -46.96 33.28 -8.44
N GLY A 575 -46.94 34.13 -7.40
CA GLY A 575 -47.89 34.01 -6.28
C GLY A 575 -47.35 33.84 -4.86
N SER A 576 -46.04 33.94 -4.57
CA SER A 576 -45.55 33.90 -3.18
C SER A 576 -45.38 35.30 -2.57
N ASN A 577 -46.11 35.52 -1.47
CA ASN A 577 -46.07 36.60 -0.46
C ASN A 577 -44.76 37.45 -0.38
N PRO A 578 -44.83 38.80 -0.27
CA PRO A 578 -43.69 39.72 -0.51
C PRO A 578 -42.75 39.93 0.69
N ASN A 579 -42.45 38.92 1.50
CA ASN A 579 -41.65 39.08 2.72
C ASN A 579 -40.32 38.31 2.76
N TYR A 580 -39.65 38.14 1.62
CA TYR A 580 -38.22 37.84 1.59
C TYR A 580 -37.52 38.62 0.47
N PRO A 581 -36.41 39.33 0.74
CA PRO A 581 -35.67 40.01 -0.30
C PRO A 581 -34.80 38.99 -1.03
N LEU A 582 -35.17 38.64 -2.25
CA LEU A 582 -34.25 38.04 -3.21
C LEU A 582 -33.89 39.11 -4.24
N SER A 583 -32.58 39.33 -4.33
CA SER A 583 -31.87 40.34 -5.11
C SER A 583 -32.42 40.62 -6.51
N ALA A 584 -32.83 41.87 -6.75
CA ALA A 584 -32.88 42.45 -8.09
C ALA A 584 -31.54 43.15 -8.40
N TYR A 585 -31.01 43.01 -9.61
CA TYR A 585 -29.99 43.94 -10.10
C TYR A 585 -30.64 44.94 -11.04
N ILE A 586 -30.49 46.21 -10.70
CA ILE A 586 -30.88 47.35 -11.53
C ILE A 586 -29.61 47.76 -12.28
N ASP A 587 -29.63 47.76 -13.61
CA ASP A 587 -28.50 48.30 -14.36
C ASP A 587 -28.37 49.82 -14.14
N LYS A 588 -27.25 50.41 -14.54
CA LYS A 588 -26.96 51.84 -14.28
C LYS A 588 -27.94 52.83 -14.93
N THR A 589 -28.95 52.37 -15.67
CA THR A 589 -29.98 53.19 -16.30
C THR A 589 -31.38 53.01 -15.71
N GLY A 590 -31.56 52.15 -14.70
CA GLY A 590 -32.85 52.01 -14.01
C GLY A 590 -33.86 51.10 -14.70
N SER A 591 -33.47 50.36 -15.75
CA SER A 591 -34.37 49.48 -16.49
C SER A 591 -34.30 48.04 -15.99
N ILE A 592 -35.45 47.39 -15.80
CA ILE A 592 -35.54 45.94 -15.59
C ILE A 592 -35.51 45.28 -16.96
N GLY A 593 -34.35 44.74 -17.36
CA GLY A 593 -34.19 44.01 -18.62
C GLY A 593 -34.52 42.52 -18.48
N HIS A 594 -35.36 41.98 -19.37
CA HIS A 594 -35.49 40.54 -19.56
C HIS A 594 -34.33 40.04 -20.44
N THR A 595 -33.59 39.04 -19.96
CA THR A 595 -32.65 38.28 -20.79
C THR A 595 -33.31 36.98 -21.24
N SER A 596 -33.46 36.79 -22.54
CA SER A 596 -33.74 35.49 -23.13
C SER A 596 -32.42 34.72 -23.25
N SER A 597 -32.38 33.48 -22.78
CA SER A 597 -31.19 32.62 -22.87
C SER A 597 -31.48 31.42 -23.77
N CYS A 598 -30.64 31.18 -24.77
CA CYS A 598 -30.64 29.99 -25.62
C CYS A 598 -29.54 29.00 -25.19
N LEU A 599 -29.82 27.70 -25.30
CA LEU A 599 -28.88 26.61 -25.08
C LEU A 599 -28.06 26.35 -26.37
N HIS A 600 -26.73 26.44 -26.29
CA HIS A 600 -25.83 26.01 -27.38
C HIS A 600 -24.91 24.89 -26.91
N VAL A 601 -25.03 23.71 -27.52
CA VAL A 601 -24.11 22.57 -27.32
C VAL A 601 -23.33 22.36 -28.61
N PHE A 602 -22.00 22.35 -28.50
CA PHE A 602 -21.10 22.04 -29.61
C PHE A 602 -20.53 20.63 -29.46
N LEU A 603 -20.78 19.79 -30.46
CA LEU A 603 -20.08 18.53 -30.69
C LEU A 603 -19.28 18.64 -32.00
N PRO A 604 -18.25 17.80 -32.22
CA PRO A 604 -17.55 17.79 -33.50
C PRO A 604 -18.52 17.48 -34.65
N GLY A 605 -18.80 18.48 -35.49
CA GLY A 605 -19.48 18.31 -36.78
C GLY A 605 -21.02 18.35 -36.80
N ARG A 606 -21.74 18.62 -35.70
CA ARG A 606 -23.22 18.82 -35.75
C ARG A 606 -23.71 19.87 -34.75
N LEU A 607 -24.63 20.72 -35.21
CA LEU A 607 -25.40 21.67 -34.39
C LEU A 607 -26.78 21.06 -34.11
N CYS A 608 -27.19 20.99 -32.85
CA CYS A 608 -28.53 20.53 -32.47
C CYS A 608 -29.21 21.57 -31.57
N HIS A 609 -30.47 21.88 -31.86
CA HIS A 609 -31.28 22.91 -31.20
C HIS A 609 -32.40 22.23 -30.39
N MET A 610 -32.56 22.54 -29.11
CA MET A 610 -33.65 22.00 -28.28
C MET A 610 -34.30 23.11 -27.46
N VAL A 611 -35.63 23.07 -27.35
CA VAL A 611 -36.49 24.04 -26.64
C VAL A 611 -37.16 23.33 -25.44
N GLU A 612 -37.35 24.07 -24.35
CA GLU A 612 -37.67 23.67 -22.97
C GLU A 612 -38.93 22.82 -22.71
N ASN A 613 -38.86 21.99 -21.65
CA ASN A 613 -39.84 22.02 -20.55
C ASN A 613 -39.33 21.37 -19.23
N SER A 614 -39.52 22.11 -18.13
CA SER A 614 -39.72 21.71 -16.72
C SER A 614 -38.54 21.30 -15.81
N CYS A 615 -38.26 22.10 -14.76
CA CYS A 615 -37.74 21.65 -13.44
C CYS A 615 -38.11 22.66 -12.32
N ALA A 616 -38.58 22.15 -11.17
CA ALA A 616 -38.88 22.91 -9.95
C ALA A 616 -38.10 22.38 -8.71
N LEU A 617 -38.03 23.24 -7.68
CA LEU A 617 -37.25 23.31 -6.42
C LEU A 617 -36.90 22.03 -5.62
N VAL A 618 -35.71 22.05 -4.98
CA VAL A 618 -35.41 21.41 -3.68
C VAL A 618 -34.61 22.37 -2.79
N SER A 619 -35.00 22.53 -1.52
CA SER A 619 -34.28 23.38 -0.55
C SER A 619 -32.98 22.73 -0.07
N LYS A 620 -31.96 23.56 0.18
CA LYS A 620 -30.58 23.19 0.59
C LYS A 620 -30.52 22.26 1.82
N LYS A 621 -31.52 22.31 2.71
CA LYS A 621 -31.57 21.49 3.93
C LYS A 621 -32.15 20.09 3.67
N LEU A 622 -33.10 19.99 2.75
CA LEU A 622 -33.66 18.71 2.27
C LEU A 622 -32.67 17.94 1.40
N TYR A 623 -31.90 18.61 0.55
CA TYR A 623 -30.86 17.93 -0.25
C TYR A 623 -29.72 17.38 0.61
N GLN A 624 -29.33 18.09 1.68
CA GLN A 624 -28.27 17.63 2.58
C GLN A 624 -28.71 16.49 3.51
N GLU A 625 -29.98 16.43 3.91
CA GLU A 625 -30.49 15.38 4.80
C GLU A 625 -31.18 14.20 4.08
N PHE A 626 -31.69 14.40 2.86
CA PHE A 626 -32.52 13.41 2.12
C PHE A 626 -32.07 13.11 0.69
N SER A 627 -30.90 13.57 0.23
CA SER A 627 -30.40 13.27 -1.13
C SER A 627 -30.37 11.76 -1.43
N TYR A 628 -30.08 10.93 -0.42
CA TYR A 628 -30.05 9.48 -0.61
C TYR A 628 -31.45 8.85 -0.83
N VAL A 629 -32.53 9.48 -0.34
CA VAL A 629 -33.92 9.02 -0.57
C VAL A 629 -34.37 9.36 -1.99
N LEU A 630 -33.90 10.48 -2.54
CA LEU A 630 -34.20 10.89 -3.91
C LEU A 630 -33.49 10.01 -4.95
N ASP A 631 -32.31 9.47 -4.63
CA ASP A 631 -31.55 8.54 -5.49
C ASP A 631 -32.12 7.10 -5.53
N LEU A 632 -33.09 6.79 -4.67
CA LEU A 632 -33.75 5.47 -4.58
C LEU A 632 -35.05 5.36 -5.39
N LEU A 633 -35.52 6.45 -6.01
CA LEU A 633 -36.77 6.45 -6.77
C LEU A 633 -36.56 6.02 -8.23
N PRO A 634 -37.39 5.11 -8.78
CA PRO A 634 -37.47 4.87 -10.21
C PRO A 634 -37.78 6.17 -10.96
N ALA A 635 -37.17 6.37 -12.13
CA ALA A 635 -37.22 7.61 -12.91
C ALA A 635 -38.64 8.05 -13.37
N ASP A 636 -39.66 7.23 -13.08
CA ASP A 636 -41.02 7.32 -13.60
C ASP A 636 -42.11 7.54 -12.53
N ARG A 637 -41.79 7.87 -11.27
CA ARG A 637 -42.80 8.25 -10.27
C ARG A 637 -42.46 9.52 -9.48
N TRP A 638 -43.48 10.39 -9.35
CA TRP A 638 -43.48 11.58 -8.49
C TRP A 638 -44.24 11.29 -7.20
N ILE A 639 -43.71 11.75 -6.06
CA ILE A 639 -44.44 11.79 -4.80
C ILE A 639 -44.52 13.25 -4.35
N LEU A 640 -45.74 13.72 -4.09
CA LEU A 640 -45.99 14.95 -3.36
C LEU A 640 -45.94 14.59 -1.87
N LEU A 641 -44.98 15.15 -1.14
CA LEU A 641 -44.96 15.10 0.32
C LEU A 641 -45.53 16.42 0.83
N GLU A 642 -46.65 16.35 1.55
CA GLU A 642 -47.15 17.45 2.39
C GLU A 642 -46.30 17.61 3.66
#